data_AF-A0A5C3Q9G4-F1
#
_entry.id   AF-A0A5C3Q9G4-F1
#
_cell.length_a   1.000
_cell.length_b   1.000
_cell.length_c   1.000
_cell.angle_alpha   90.00
_cell.angle_beta   90.00
_cell.angle_gamma   90.00
#
_symmetry.space_group_name_H-M   'P 1'
#
loop_
_entity.id
_entity.type
_entity.pdbx_description
1 polymer ?
#
loop_
_entity_poly.entity_id
_entity_poly.type
_entity_poly.pdbx_seq_one_letter_code
_entity_poly.pdbx_strand_id
1 'polypeptide(L)'
;MAPRIDLDSKDIQHGLPTPEPESPARPRRPYRFSTLCATVENPSAKDQYGSSSVPIYQTSTFKGVGGEYDYSRSGNPTRSHLEHHIAKISSAAHAHTVSSGMAALDVILRLLKPGEEIVAGDDVYGGTNRLLTYLKTHAGIVVHHVDTTRPEALYQYVKAGKTAMVLLESPTNPLLKIVDLAQISADVKARAPDALIVVDNTMMSPYLQRPLEHGADIVYDSATKYLSGHHDLMAGVITCNRDDISKQVGFVINSVGNALTPFDSFLLLRGIKTLAIRMDRQQSTAMQVANMLDRLGFQVHYPGLRAHANRAVHERIADGPGAVLSFTTGNKQISEKIVGATRLWGISVSFGAVNSLISMPCVMSHASIDSAVRAARGLPEDLIRLCVGIEDPVDLLDDLEHALLEAGAIKLAGQTYTRISVTETLNKAVEKLAVSDTLEPEEEREWFVCAPGKIILFGEHAVVHGVTAIAASVDLRCYGLTSPRGDGKISVHFLDIEGFYHEWTIDNLPWDVVTPVLPGDRPGDALDAKLMEAITLRALPATIGSKVKAAATAFLYLYMILSPSMTNRPSFNFTARSTLPVGAGLGSSASFSVCAATALLILHRRISIPNQPPRTRRATISSPAHVHISHQGRRAIPPAVAEEVNRWAFIAEKVLHGNPSGVDNSVAVFGGALAYTRSGFLIGPGAKKDQNMEPIHGFKSLKFLLTNSKVPRDTKQLVANVGTLKAKEPEYVENILQHVQVISDEARRALSDPELSREALTGALTSLIDENHVHLVNLGVSHESLEEIRDITAANGLRTKLTGAGGGGCAVTLIPDDYESEKLQAVIDSLAGSSFDPYLTSVGGSGLGILSPHQKKDERAPESYRQMFASMNIGTLTPWAESQGRWLYV
;
A
#
# COMPACT_ATOMS: atom_id res chain seq x y z
N MET A 1 -59.75 9.22 19.05
CA MET A 1 -60.55 9.54 17.84
C MET A 1 -59.68 10.37 16.93
N ALA A 2 -59.20 9.80 15.82
CA ALA A 2 -58.43 10.54 14.82
C ALA A 2 -59.39 11.40 13.97
N PRO A 3 -59.04 12.67 13.65
CA PRO A 3 -59.91 13.51 12.81
C PRO A 3 -59.85 13.04 11.36
N ARG A 4 -61.03 12.86 10.76
CA ARG A 4 -61.24 12.60 9.33
C ARG A 4 -60.86 13.84 8.53
N ILE A 5 -60.07 13.67 7.47
CA ILE A 5 -59.86 14.68 6.44
C ILE A 5 -60.94 14.49 5.38
N ASP A 6 -61.66 15.57 5.11
CA ASP A 6 -62.72 15.71 4.11
C ASP A 6 -62.09 15.86 2.71
N LEU A 7 -62.61 15.15 1.70
CA LEU A 7 -62.00 15.02 0.36
C LEU A 7 -62.61 15.95 -0.71
N ASP A 8 -63.46 16.91 -0.32
CA ASP A 8 -64.22 17.73 -1.27
C ASP A 8 -63.88 19.23 -1.24
N SER A 9 -62.59 19.62 -1.39
CA SER A 9 -62.25 20.99 -1.79
C SER A 9 -61.53 21.04 -3.14
N LYS A 10 -62.30 21.47 -4.14
CA LYS A 10 -61.81 21.89 -5.46
C LYS A 10 -61.01 23.19 -5.34
N ASP A 11 -59.93 23.25 -6.12
CA ASP A 11 -59.21 24.44 -6.58
C ASP A 11 -58.71 25.43 -5.51
N ILE A 12 -57.47 25.21 -5.06
CA ILE A 12 -56.63 26.32 -4.59
C ILE A 12 -55.43 26.43 -5.54
N GLN A 13 -55.56 27.34 -6.50
CA GLN A 13 -54.45 27.84 -7.32
C GLN A 13 -53.44 28.58 -6.41
N HIS A 14 -52.33 27.95 -6.07
CA HIS A 14 -51.13 28.67 -5.66
C HIS A 14 -50.36 29.13 -6.91
N GLY A 15 -50.97 30.03 -7.69
CA GLY A 15 -50.32 30.72 -8.79
C GLY A 15 -49.78 32.07 -8.33
N LEU A 16 -48.45 32.21 -8.25
CA LEU A 16 -47.83 33.53 -8.22
C LEU A 16 -48.25 34.31 -9.48
N PRO A 17 -48.46 35.64 -9.41
CA PRO A 17 -48.91 36.43 -10.55
C PRO A 17 -47.93 36.26 -11.71
N THR A 18 -48.43 35.73 -12.83
CA THR A 18 -47.66 35.64 -14.08
C THR A 18 -47.56 37.05 -14.65
N PRO A 19 -46.35 37.58 -14.94
CA PRO A 19 -46.23 38.92 -15.53
C PRO A 19 -46.91 38.97 -16.91
N GLU A 20 -47.47 40.12 -17.24
CA GLU A 20 -48.30 40.35 -18.43
C GLU A 20 -47.63 39.92 -19.76
N PRO A 21 -48.43 39.59 -20.81
CA PRO A 21 -47.97 38.98 -22.06
C PRO A 21 -47.09 39.89 -22.93
N GLU A 22 -46.93 41.16 -22.57
CA GLU A 22 -46.24 42.18 -23.36
C GLU A 22 -44.75 42.33 -23.03
N SER A 23 -44.20 41.57 -22.08
CA SER A 23 -42.75 41.48 -21.94
C SER A 23 -42.16 40.82 -23.19
N PRO A 24 -41.24 41.47 -23.95
CA PRO A 24 -40.64 40.86 -25.11
C PRO A 24 -40.00 39.54 -24.68
N ALA A 25 -40.57 38.42 -25.17
CA ALA A 25 -40.14 37.07 -24.84
C ALA A 25 -38.72 36.88 -25.35
N ARG A 26 -37.74 37.26 -24.53
CA ARG A 26 -36.35 37.02 -24.83
C ARG A 26 -36.17 35.50 -24.75
N PRO A 27 -35.83 34.80 -25.85
CA PRO A 27 -35.63 33.37 -25.80
C PRO A 27 -34.58 33.08 -24.73
N ARG A 28 -34.89 32.14 -23.83
CA ARG A 28 -33.94 31.77 -22.77
C ARG A 28 -32.65 31.33 -23.43
N ARG A 29 -31.53 31.88 -22.97
CA ARG A 29 -30.21 31.45 -23.45
C ARG A 29 -30.02 29.97 -23.11
N PRO A 30 -29.29 29.21 -23.95
CA PRO A 30 -28.91 27.84 -23.62
C PRO A 30 -28.21 27.78 -22.26
N TYR A 31 -28.49 26.72 -21.50
CA TYR A 31 -27.83 26.49 -20.21
C TYR A 31 -26.32 26.33 -20.38
N ARG A 32 -25.57 26.78 -19.38
CA ARG A 32 -24.11 26.58 -19.31
C ARG A 32 -23.80 25.15 -18.84
N PHE A 33 -22.59 24.68 -19.10
CA PHE A 33 -22.19 23.30 -18.84
C PHE A 33 -22.44 22.84 -17.41
N SER A 34 -22.07 23.63 -16.39
CA SER A 34 -22.28 23.25 -14.98
C SER A 34 -23.78 23.08 -14.64
N THR A 35 -24.65 23.88 -15.26
CA THR A 35 -26.11 23.69 -15.14
C THR A 35 -26.53 22.39 -15.82
N LEU A 36 -26.02 22.12 -17.02
CA LEU A 36 -26.27 20.86 -17.73
C LEU A 36 -25.75 19.64 -16.97
N CYS A 37 -24.66 19.74 -16.22
CA CYS A 37 -24.22 18.65 -15.33
C CYS A 37 -25.27 18.36 -14.26
N ALA A 38 -25.78 19.40 -13.60
CA ALA A 38 -26.72 19.25 -12.49
C ALA A 38 -28.09 18.75 -12.95
N THR A 39 -28.58 19.27 -14.09
CA THR A 39 -29.91 18.97 -14.62
C THR A 39 -29.99 19.13 -16.13
N VAL A 40 -30.67 18.18 -16.77
CA VAL A 40 -31.08 18.25 -18.16
C VAL A 40 -32.58 17.99 -18.22
N GLU A 41 -33.32 18.93 -18.79
CA GLU A 41 -34.76 18.75 -18.98
C GLU A 41 -35.02 17.86 -20.20
N ASN A 42 -35.80 16.80 -20.02
CA ASN A 42 -36.34 15.98 -21.10
C ASN A 42 -37.88 15.95 -20.99
N PRO A 43 -38.58 16.91 -21.61
CA PRO A 43 -40.04 17.04 -21.47
C PRO A 43 -40.82 15.82 -21.97
N SER A 44 -40.25 15.07 -22.91
CA SER A 44 -40.80 13.83 -23.47
C SER A 44 -40.66 12.61 -22.55
N ALA A 45 -39.79 12.66 -21.53
CA ALA A 45 -39.51 11.53 -20.64
C ALA A 45 -39.76 11.92 -19.18
N LYS A 46 -41.03 12.10 -18.81
CA LYS A 46 -41.45 12.30 -17.42
C LYS A 46 -41.71 10.97 -16.75
N ASP A 47 -41.06 10.75 -15.61
CA ASP A 47 -41.39 9.64 -14.73
C ASP A 47 -42.86 9.76 -14.26
N GLN A 48 -43.56 8.63 -14.21
CA GLN A 48 -45.00 8.58 -13.88
C GLN A 48 -45.34 9.11 -12.48
N TYR A 49 -44.36 9.17 -11.57
CA TYR A 49 -44.52 9.69 -10.21
C TYR A 49 -43.89 11.07 -10.00
N GLY A 50 -43.31 11.68 -11.04
CA GLY A 50 -42.63 12.98 -10.94
C GLY A 50 -41.38 12.93 -10.06
N SER A 51 -40.66 11.81 -10.04
CA SER A 51 -39.46 11.62 -9.21
C SER A 51 -38.38 12.68 -9.48
N SER A 52 -37.83 13.29 -8.42
CA SER A 52 -36.77 14.32 -8.55
C SER A 52 -35.43 13.74 -8.98
N SER A 53 -35.17 12.48 -8.64
CA SER A 53 -34.05 11.70 -9.17
C SER A 53 -34.59 10.65 -10.13
N VAL A 54 -33.79 10.30 -11.13
CA VAL A 54 -34.13 9.25 -12.10
C VAL A 54 -34.26 7.92 -11.37
N PRO A 55 -35.40 7.22 -11.44
CA PRO A 55 -35.55 5.90 -10.88
C PRO A 55 -34.65 4.87 -11.57
N ILE A 56 -34.26 3.82 -10.83
CA ILE A 56 -33.45 2.72 -11.36
C ILE A 56 -34.39 1.61 -11.86
N TYR A 57 -34.55 1.51 -13.17
CA TYR A 57 -35.39 0.49 -13.81
C TYR A 57 -34.58 -0.81 -14.01
N GLN A 58 -34.47 -1.63 -12.95
CA GLN A 58 -33.69 -2.89 -12.97
C GLN A 58 -34.34 -4.03 -13.78
N THR A 59 -35.60 -3.86 -14.21
CA THR A 59 -36.34 -4.91 -14.94
C THR A 59 -35.66 -5.29 -16.26
N SER A 60 -35.79 -6.56 -16.66
CA SER A 60 -35.30 -7.05 -17.95
C SER A 60 -36.28 -6.80 -19.10
N THR A 61 -37.59 -6.82 -18.81
CA THR A 61 -38.66 -6.72 -19.82
C THR A 61 -39.73 -5.72 -19.45
N PHE A 62 -40.41 -5.16 -20.46
CA PHE A 62 -41.49 -4.20 -20.32
C PHE A 62 -42.77 -4.73 -20.99
N LYS A 63 -43.94 -4.45 -20.41
CA LYS A 63 -45.24 -4.92 -20.93
C LYS A 63 -45.82 -3.92 -21.94
N GLY A 64 -46.26 -4.41 -23.09
CA GLY A 64 -46.99 -3.63 -24.11
C GLY A 64 -46.45 -3.83 -25.52
N VAL A 65 -47.34 -3.93 -26.51
CA VAL A 65 -46.94 -4.00 -27.93
C VAL A 65 -46.73 -2.57 -28.45
N GLY A 66 -45.56 -2.30 -29.02
CA GLY A 66 -45.22 -0.97 -29.54
C GLY A 66 -44.92 0.09 -28.46
N GLY A 67 -44.63 -0.34 -27.23
CA GLY A 67 -44.09 0.55 -26.21
C GLY A 67 -42.68 1.03 -26.58
N GLU A 68 -42.25 2.17 -26.03
CA GLU A 68 -40.89 2.72 -26.25
C GLU A 68 -39.80 1.72 -25.79
N TYR A 69 -40.10 0.92 -24.77
CA TYR A 69 -39.23 -0.11 -24.24
C TYR A 69 -39.91 -1.48 -24.31
N ASP A 70 -39.16 -2.49 -24.72
CA ASP A 70 -39.56 -3.90 -24.77
C ASP A 70 -38.63 -4.78 -23.90
N TYR A 71 -37.31 -4.60 -24.06
CA TYR A 71 -36.27 -5.41 -23.45
C TYR A 71 -35.04 -4.55 -23.10
N SER A 72 -34.56 -4.63 -21.86
CA SER A 72 -33.51 -3.72 -21.32
C SER A 72 -32.17 -3.76 -22.06
N ARG A 73 -31.84 -4.85 -22.76
CA ARG A 73 -30.67 -4.90 -23.66
C ARG A 73 -30.82 -3.94 -24.85
N SER A 74 -32.03 -3.84 -25.41
CA SER A 74 -32.35 -2.94 -26.54
C SER A 74 -32.48 -1.50 -26.08
N GLY A 75 -33.18 -1.26 -24.96
CA GLY A 75 -33.42 0.08 -24.42
C GLY A 75 -33.90 0.00 -22.97
N ASN A 76 -33.48 0.93 -22.12
CA ASN A 76 -33.86 0.99 -20.71
C ASN A 76 -34.07 2.45 -20.27
N PRO A 77 -35.17 2.79 -19.54
CA PRO A 77 -35.45 4.18 -19.18
C PRO A 77 -34.33 4.90 -18.42
N THR A 78 -33.66 4.23 -17.49
CA THR A 78 -32.53 4.82 -16.74
C THR A 78 -31.35 5.10 -17.66
N ARG A 79 -31.05 4.18 -18.59
CA ARG A 79 -29.98 4.34 -19.58
C ARG A 79 -30.30 5.41 -20.62
N SER A 80 -31.52 5.43 -21.16
CA SER A 80 -31.96 6.45 -22.11
C SER A 80 -31.88 7.87 -21.52
N HIS A 81 -32.22 8.01 -20.23
CA HIS A 81 -32.06 9.30 -19.55
C HIS A 81 -30.59 9.71 -19.47
N LEU A 82 -29.70 8.78 -19.08
CA LEU A 82 -28.26 9.02 -19.05
C LEU A 82 -27.72 9.39 -20.44
N GLU A 83 -28.08 8.65 -21.48
CA GLU A 83 -27.67 8.90 -22.87
C GLU A 83 -28.13 10.29 -23.33
N HIS A 84 -29.37 10.66 -23.04
CA HIS A 84 -29.85 12.02 -23.30
C HIS A 84 -29.03 13.09 -22.58
N HIS A 85 -28.74 12.87 -21.28
CA HIS A 85 -27.95 13.79 -20.47
C HIS A 85 -26.54 13.97 -21.05
N ILE A 86 -25.88 12.85 -21.38
CA ILE A 86 -24.55 12.81 -22.00
C ILE A 86 -24.54 13.54 -23.34
N ALA A 87 -25.53 13.31 -24.19
CA ALA A 87 -25.66 13.98 -25.48
C ALA A 87 -25.69 15.51 -25.29
N LYS A 88 -26.43 16.02 -24.29
CA LYS A 88 -26.48 17.45 -23.99
C LYS A 88 -25.16 18.03 -23.50
N ILE A 89 -24.47 17.38 -22.55
CA ILE A 89 -23.18 17.90 -22.05
C ILE A 89 -22.09 17.81 -23.12
N SER A 90 -22.19 16.86 -24.05
CA SER A 90 -21.20 16.66 -25.12
C SER A 90 -21.48 17.48 -26.38
N SER A 91 -22.53 18.31 -26.39
CA SER A 91 -23.04 18.99 -27.59
C SER A 91 -23.30 18.03 -28.77
N ALA A 92 -23.75 16.81 -28.47
CA ALA A 92 -23.99 15.76 -29.46
C ALA A 92 -25.49 15.58 -29.73
N ALA A 93 -25.83 15.14 -30.93
CA ALA A 93 -27.20 14.73 -31.26
C ALA A 93 -27.55 13.38 -30.61
N HIS A 94 -26.58 12.45 -30.57
CA HIS A 94 -26.76 11.09 -30.08
C HIS A 94 -25.68 10.71 -29.07
N ALA A 95 -26.05 9.89 -28.09
CA ALA A 95 -25.12 9.22 -27.20
C ALA A 95 -25.55 7.77 -26.96
N HIS A 96 -24.58 6.89 -26.78
CA HIS A 96 -24.77 5.49 -26.44
C HIS A 96 -23.85 5.12 -25.28
N THR A 97 -24.31 4.25 -24.39
CA THR A 97 -23.53 3.82 -23.22
C THR A 97 -23.35 2.31 -23.14
N VAL A 98 -22.12 1.90 -22.83
CA VAL A 98 -21.69 0.49 -22.84
C VAL A 98 -20.84 0.17 -21.60
N SER A 99 -20.56 -1.11 -21.37
CA SER A 99 -19.93 -1.61 -20.14
C SER A 99 -18.50 -1.13 -19.84
N SER A 100 -17.77 -0.59 -20.82
CA SER A 100 -16.42 -0.03 -20.60
C SER A 100 -15.96 0.83 -21.79
N GLY A 101 -14.92 1.65 -21.60
CA GLY A 101 -14.29 2.38 -22.71
C GLY A 101 -13.75 1.45 -23.82
N MET A 102 -13.24 0.27 -23.47
CA MET A 102 -12.82 -0.71 -24.48
C MET A 102 -13.99 -1.33 -25.22
N ALA A 103 -15.14 -1.52 -24.57
CA ALA A 103 -16.36 -1.94 -25.24
C ALA A 103 -16.88 -0.85 -26.19
N ALA A 104 -16.71 0.43 -25.85
CA ALA A 104 -17.06 1.53 -26.74
C ALA A 104 -16.21 1.51 -28.01
N LEU A 105 -14.89 1.38 -27.86
CA LEU A 105 -13.98 1.24 -28.99
C LEU A 105 -14.28 -0.02 -29.82
N ASP A 106 -14.54 -1.18 -29.20
CA ASP A 106 -14.89 -2.41 -29.92
C ASP A 106 -16.16 -2.25 -30.78
N VAL A 107 -17.19 -1.60 -30.24
CA VAL A 107 -18.42 -1.28 -30.98
C VAL A 107 -18.11 -0.41 -32.20
N ILE A 108 -17.29 0.64 -32.02
CA ILE A 108 -16.89 1.54 -33.11
C ILE A 108 -16.09 0.80 -34.19
N LEU A 109 -15.15 -0.06 -33.78
CA LEU A 109 -14.30 -0.80 -34.71
C LEU A 109 -15.06 -1.89 -35.48
N ARG A 110 -16.21 -2.37 -34.99
CA ARG A 110 -17.11 -3.29 -35.72
C ARG A 110 -17.85 -2.65 -36.89
N LEU A 111 -17.76 -1.32 -37.05
CA LEU A 111 -18.23 -0.64 -38.25
C LEU A 111 -17.33 -0.94 -39.47
N LEU A 112 -16.11 -1.42 -39.22
CA LEU A 112 -15.14 -1.74 -40.26
C LEU A 112 -15.40 -3.11 -40.88
N LYS A 113 -14.98 -3.23 -42.14
CA LYS A 113 -15.05 -4.46 -42.93
C LYS A 113 -13.64 -5.01 -43.21
N PRO A 114 -13.49 -6.33 -43.38
CA PRO A 114 -12.22 -6.92 -43.78
C PRO A 114 -11.65 -6.26 -45.04
N GLY A 115 -10.36 -5.92 -45.01
CA GLY A 115 -9.65 -5.22 -46.09
C GLY A 115 -9.58 -3.70 -45.95
N GLU A 116 -10.39 -3.09 -45.08
CA GLU A 116 -10.35 -1.65 -44.81
C GLU A 116 -9.13 -1.25 -43.95
N GLU A 117 -8.70 0.01 -44.09
CA GLU A 117 -7.55 0.55 -43.36
C GLU A 117 -7.95 1.53 -42.25
N ILE A 118 -7.27 1.40 -41.11
CA ILE A 118 -7.29 2.35 -39.99
C ILE A 118 -5.94 3.07 -39.93
N VAL A 119 -5.98 4.39 -39.79
CA VAL A 119 -4.82 5.20 -39.38
C VAL A 119 -4.99 5.58 -37.91
N ALA A 120 -4.04 5.22 -37.05
CA ALA A 120 -4.09 5.49 -35.62
C ALA A 120 -2.80 6.16 -35.12
N GLY A 121 -2.89 6.88 -34.00
CA GLY A 121 -1.71 7.43 -33.33
C GLY A 121 -0.66 6.38 -32.97
N ASP A 122 0.61 6.77 -32.99
CA ASP A 122 1.74 5.97 -32.50
C ASP A 122 1.79 5.88 -30.97
N ASP A 123 1.24 6.89 -30.31
CA ASP A 123 1.10 7.05 -28.88
C ASP A 123 -0.39 7.13 -28.51
N VAL A 124 -0.97 5.96 -28.27
CA VAL A 124 -2.37 5.78 -27.83
C VAL A 124 -2.40 4.83 -26.64
N TYR A 125 -3.51 4.84 -25.91
CA TYR A 125 -3.70 3.91 -24.79
C TYR A 125 -3.34 2.45 -25.16
N GLY A 126 -2.54 1.78 -24.31
CA GLY A 126 -2.10 0.41 -24.56
C GLY A 126 -3.22 -0.61 -24.83
N GLY A 127 -4.41 -0.41 -24.25
CA GLY A 127 -5.59 -1.24 -24.55
C GLY A 127 -6.11 -1.06 -25.98
N THR A 128 -6.09 0.17 -26.51
CA THR A 128 -6.44 0.51 -27.90
C THR A 128 -5.50 -0.21 -28.85
N ASN A 129 -4.19 -0.11 -28.63
CA ASN A 129 -3.18 -0.78 -29.45
C ASN A 129 -3.36 -2.32 -29.46
N ARG A 130 -3.69 -2.92 -28.30
CA ARG A 130 -3.96 -4.36 -28.20
C ARG A 130 -5.17 -4.77 -29.03
N LEU A 131 -6.26 -4.00 -28.99
CA LEU A 131 -7.47 -4.27 -29.76
C LEU A 131 -7.23 -4.11 -31.27
N LEU A 132 -6.52 -3.05 -31.69
CA LEU A 132 -6.14 -2.86 -33.09
C LEU A 132 -5.26 -4.01 -33.62
N THR A 133 -4.32 -4.49 -32.80
CA THR A 133 -3.47 -5.65 -33.15
C THR A 133 -4.30 -6.93 -33.30
N TYR A 134 -5.30 -7.13 -32.44
CA TYR A 134 -6.22 -8.25 -32.53
C TYR A 134 -7.01 -8.21 -33.85
N LEU A 135 -7.58 -7.06 -34.22
CA LEU A 135 -8.32 -6.91 -35.48
C LEU A 135 -7.42 -7.08 -36.71
N LYS A 136 -6.18 -6.59 -36.64
CA LYS A 136 -5.19 -6.82 -37.69
C LYS A 136 -4.92 -8.30 -37.91
N THR A 137 -4.82 -9.07 -36.83
CA THR A 137 -4.46 -10.49 -36.89
C THR A 137 -5.66 -11.37 -37.27
N HIS A 138 -6.87 -11.02 -36.81
CA HIS A 138 -8.02 -11.93 -36.85
C HIS A 138 -9.20 -11.44 -37.69
N ALA A 139 -9.30 -10.14 -37.99
CA ALA A 139 -10.44 -9.55 -38.70
C ALA A 139 -10.08 -8.99 -40.09
N GLY A 140 -8.83 -9.17 -40.53
CA GLY A 140 -8.38 -8.71 -41.85
C GLY A 140 -8.34 -7.18 -42.00
N ILE A 141 -8.25 -6.44 -40.89
CA ILE A 141 -8.15 -4.97 -40.89
C ILE A 141 -6.69 -4.56 -41.05
N VAL A 142 -6.41 -3.58 -41.90
CA VAL A 142 -5.05 -3.02 -42.02
C VAL A 142 -4.91 -1.85 -41.07
N VAL A 143 -3.86 -1.85 -40.25
CA VAL A 143 -3.62 -0.80 -39.25
C VAL A 143 -2.28 -0.12 -39.52
N HIS A 144 -2.33 1.20 -39.67
CA HIS A 144 -1.15 2.08 -39.82
C HIS A 144 -1.02 2.94 -38.56
N HIS A 145 0.11 2.81 -37.86
CA HIS A 145 0.44 3.70 -36.74
C HIS A 145 1.31 4.87 -37.23
N VAL A 146 0.89 6.09 -36.92
CA VAL A 146 1.57 7.32 -37.35
C VAL A 146 1.63 8.33 -36.20
N ASP A 147 2.64 9.19 -36.24
CA ASP A 147 2.74 10.34 -35.33
C ASP A 147 1.68 11.38 -35.69
N THR A 148 0.57 11.38 -34.95
CA THR A 148 -0.58 12.26 -35.19
C THR A 148 -0.36 13.69 -34.71
N THR A 149 0.77 14.01 -34.06
CA THR A 149 1.10 15.40 -33.71
C THR A 149 1.48 16.25 -34.92
N ARG A 150 1.74 15.57 -36.05
CA ARG A 150 2.13 16.12 -37.35
C ARG A 150 1.09 15.74 -38.40
N PRO A 151 0.13 16.63 -38.72
CA PRO A 151 -0.92 16.34 -39.70
C PRO A 151 -0.41 15.77 -41.02
N GLU A 152 0.75 16.21 -41.48
CA GLU A 152 1.39 15.76 -42.71
C GLU A 152 1.81 14.29 -42.72
N ALA A 153 2.07 13.70 -41.54
CA ALA A 153 2.44 12.30 -41.43
C ALA A 153 1.31 11.35 -41.88
N LEU A 154 0.05 11.79 -41.79
CA LEU A 154 -1.13 11.01 -42.17
C LEU A 154 -1.32 10.95 -43.69
N TYR A 155 -0.83 11.94 -44.45
CA TYR A 155 -1.24 12.16 -45.83
C TYR A 155 -0.97 10.98 -46.77
N GLN A 156 0.12 10.23 -46.53
CA GLN A 156 0.47 9.07 -47.34
C GLN A 156 -0.40 7.83 -47.07
N TYR A 157 -1.08 7.79 -45.92
CA TYR A 157 -1.91 6.67 -45.47
C TYR A 157 -3.40 6.93 -45.69
N VAL A 158 -3.84 8.18 -45.73
CA VAL A 158 -5.23 8.56 -45.96
C VAL A 158 -5.55 8.53 -47.46
N LYS A 159 -6.23 7.47 -47.91
CA LYS A 159 -6.56 7.20 -49.31
C LYS A 159 -8.07 6.98 -49.47
N ALA A 160 -8.68 7.75 -50.38
CA ALA A 160 -10.08 7.58 -50.75
C ALA A 160 -10.43 6.13 -51.12
N GLY A 161 -11.56 5.63 -50.63
CA GLY A 161 -12.05 4.27 -50.89
C GLY A 161 -11.26 3.15 -50.22
N LYS A 162 -10.21 3.45 -49.45
CA LYS A 162 -9.39 2.45 -48.75
C LYS A 162 -9.30 2.70 -47.24
N THR A 163 -9.02 3.94 -46.85
CA THR A 163 -9.02 4.36 -45.45
C THR A 163 -10.46 4.50 -44.98
N ALA A 164 -10.87 3.67 -44.03
CA ALA A 164 -12.21 3.69 -43.47
C ALA A 164 -12.28 4.49 -42.15
N MET A 165 -11.16 4.58 -41.42
CA MET A 165 -11.15 5.24 -40.12
C MET A 165 -9.81 5.90 -39.78
N VAL A 166 -9.87 7.06 -39.14
CA VAL A 166 -8.75 7.74 -38.49
C VAL A 166 -9.05 7.85 -37.00
N LEU A 167 -8.25 7.19 -36.17
CA LEU A 167 -8.41 7.12 -34.72
C LEU A 167 -7.38 8.02 -34.03
N LEU A 168 -7.87 9.04 -33.32
CA LEU A 168 -7.09 10.07 -32.66
C LEU A 168 -7.31 10.05 -31.14
N GLU A 169 -6.31 10.52 -30.40
CA GLU A 169 -6.34 10.70 -28.95
C GLU A 169 -5.61 12.01 -28.64
N SER A 170 -6.25 12.94 -27.92
CA SER A 170 -5.63 14.23 -27.57
C SER A 170 -6.17 14.76 -26.23
N PRO A 171 -5.31 15.10 -25.25
CA PRO A 171 -3.90 14.73 -25.17
C PRO A 171 -3.71 13.21 -25.14
N THR A 172 -2.56 12.71 -25.63
CA THR A 172 -2.23 11.28 -25.60
C THR A 172 -1.88 10.79 -24.18
N ASN A 173 -2.12 9.52 -23.90
CA ASN A 173 -1.74 8.85 -22.66
C ASN A 173 -0.60 7.84 -22.92
N PRO A 174 0.60 8.00 -22.32
CA PRO A 174 0.91 8.83 -21.14
C PRO A 174 1.75 10.09 -21.39
N LEU A 175 2.08 10.44 -22.63
CA LEU A 175 3.02 11.54 -22.94
C LEU A 175 2.36 12.92 -23.11
N LEU A 176 1.03 13.00 -23.09
CA LEU A 176 0.26 14.23 -23.19
C LEU A 176 0.54 14.99 -24.50
N LYS A 177 0.86 14.28 -25.58
CA LYS A 177 1.05 14.89 -26.90
C LYS A 177 -0.27 15.48 -27.39
N ILE A 178 -0.19 16.62 -28.08
CA ILE A 178 -1.37 17.33 -28.59
C ILE A 178 -1.51 17.11 -30.09
N VAL A 179 -2.71 16.71 -30.49
CA VAL A 179 -3.11 16.46 -31.88
C VAL A 179 -4.02 17.60 -32.35
N ASP A 180 -3.75 18.17 -33.52
CA ASP A 180 -4.62 19.21 -34.11
C ASP A 180 -5.86 18.56 -34.74
N LEU A 181 -6.89 18.35 -33.91
CA LEU A 181 -8.12 17.68 -34.30
C LEU A 181 -8.82 18.38 -35.47
N ALA A 182 -8.84 19.72 -35.47
CA ALA A 182 -9.51 20.50 -36.51
C ALA A 182 -8.77 20.39 -37.85
N GLN A 183 -7.45 20.56 -37.84
CA GLN A 183 -6.64 20.45 -39.06
C GLN A 183 -6.68 19.04 -39.63
N ILE A 184 -6.47 18.01 -38.81
CA ILE A 184 -6.50 16.62 -39.25
C ILE A 184 -7.89 16.26 -39.78
N SER A 185 -8.95 16.68 -39.10
CA SER A 185 -10.32 16.38 -39.57
C SER A 185 -10.57 16.97 -40.96
N ALA A 186 -10.21 18.23 -41.18
CA ALA A 186 -10.32 18.87 -42.48
C ALA A 186 -9.48 18.15 -43.55
N ASP A 187 -8.23 17.80 -43.22
CA ASP A 187 -7.31 17.12 -44.12
C ASP A 187 -7.76 15.72 -44.52
N VAL A 188 -8.32 14.97 -43.56
CA VAL A 188 -8.87 13.63 -43.79
C VAL A 188 -10.10 13.71 -44.66
N LYS A 189 -11.05 14.59 -44.36
CA LYS A 189 -12.26 14.75 -45.17
C LYS A 189 -11.98 15.21 -46.60
N ALA A 190 -10.93 16.01 -46.81
CA ALA A 190 -10.51 16.41 -48.16
C ALA A 190 -9.93 15.25 -49.00
N ARG A 191 -9.27 14.27 -48.37
CA ARG A 191 -8.56 13.16 -49.06
C ARG A 191 -9.35 11.86 -49.11
N ALA A 192 -10.16 11.59 -48.09
CA ALA A 192 -10.98 10.40 -47.93
C ALA A 192 -12.30 10.82 -47.23
N PRO A 193 -13.28 11.38 -47.96
CA PRO A 193 -14.49 11.98 -47.38
C PRO A 193 -15.33 10.99 -46.56
N ASP A 194 -15.30 9.72 -46.96
CA ASP A 194 -16.05 8.63 -46.30
C ASP A 194 -15.34 8.08 -45.04
N ALA A 195 -14.06 8.42 -44.82
CA ALA A 195 -13.33 7.95 -43.65
C ALA A 195 -13.92 8.55 -42.37
N LEU A 196 -14.20 7.71 -41.38
CA LEU A 196 -14.69 8.12 -40.06
C LEU A 196 -13.54 8.67 -39.23
N ILE A 197 -13.73 9.86 -38.66
CA ILE A 197 -12.79 10.43 -37.70
C ILE A 197 -13.31 10.12 -36.29
N VAL A 198 -12.54 9.33 -35.54
CA VAL A 198 -12.88 8.88 -34.20
C VAL A 198 -11.89 9.48 -33.21
N VAL A 199 -12.39 10.09 -32.14
CA VAL A 199 -11.55 10.70 -31.09
C VAL A 199 -11.82 10.07 -29.73
N ASP A 200 -10.76 9.59 -29.08
CA ASP A 200 -10.78 9.29 -27.64
C ASP A 200 -10.60 10.59 -26.86
N ASN A 201 -11.65 11.00 -26.13
CA ASN A 201 -11.68 12.26 -25.38
C ASN A 201 -11.51 12.06 -23.86
N THR A 202 -11.16 10.84 -23.45
CA THR A 202 -11.13 10.43 -22.03
C THR A 202 -10.27 11.35 -21.15
N MET A 203 -9.19 11.91 -21.68
CA MET A 203 -8.24 12.75 -20.93
C MET A 203 -8.80 14.14 -20.59
N MET A 204 -9.77 14.63 -21.35
CA MET A 204 -10.32 15.99 -21.20
C MET A 204 -11.75 15.99 -20.70
N SER A 205 -12.53 14.94 -21.00
CA SER A 205 -13.98 14.89 -20.81
C SER A 205 -14.71 15.96 -21.66
N PRO A 206 -16.04 15.86 -21.87
CA PRO A 206 -16.80 16.89 -22.60
C PRO A 206 -16.77 18.26 -21.92
N TYR A 207 -16.31 18.37 -20.67
CA TYR A 207 -16.19 19.64 -19.97
C TYR A 207 -15.08 20.52 -20.53
N LEU A 208 -13.92 19.92 -20.86
CA LEU A 208 -12.75 20.69 -21.31
C LEU A 208 -12.52 20.58 -22.81
N GLN A 209 -13.07 19.58 -23.50
CA GLN A 209 -12.91 19.43 -24.95
C GLN A 209 -14.12 18.73 -25.56
N ARG A 210 -14.61 19.25 -26.70
CA ARG A 210 -15.73 18.67 -27.45
C ARG A 210 -15.31 18.40 -28.90
N PRO A 211 -14.66 17.26 -29.20
CA PRO A 211 -14.07 17.01 -30.53
C PRO A 211 -15.05 17.00 -31.70
N LEU A 212 -16.35 16.74 -31.47
CA LEU A 212 -17.38 16.86 -32.51
C LEU A 212 -17.47 18.28 -33.09
N GLU A 213 -17.17 19.31 -32.27
CA GLU A 213 -17.12 20.72 -32.71
C GLU A 213 -15.88 21.01 -33.57
N HIS A 214 -14.91 20.09 -33.61
CA HIS A 214 -13.66 20.17 -34.35
C HIS A 214 -13.57 19.16 -35.51
N GLY A 215 -14.70 18.60 -35.95
CA GLY A 215 -14.79 17.79 -37.17
C GLY A 215 -14.71 16.27 -36.96
N ALA A 216 -14.68 15.79 -35.72
CA ALA A 216 -14.82 14.36 -35.44
C ALA A 216 -16.23 13.86 -35.83
N ASP A 217 -16.32 12.64 -36.37
CA ASP A 217 -17.60 11.96 -36.63
C ASP A 217 -18.12 11.24 -35.37
N ILE A 218 -17.19 10.64 -34.61
CA ILE A 218 -17.47 9.87 -33.39
C ILE A 218 -16.49 10.30 -32.30
N VAL A 219 -17.02 10.50 -31.10
CA VAL A 219 -16.20 10.69 -29.90
C VAL A 219 -16.55 9.61 -28.90
N TYR A 220 -15.54 9.01 -28.28
CA TYR A 220 -15.78 8.11 -27.17
C TYR A 220 -14.96 8.47 -25.94
N ASP A 221 -15.51 8.14 -24.78
CA ASP A 221 -14.89 8.33 -23.48
C ASP A 221 -14.94 7.02 -22.70
N SER A 222 -13.84 6.67 -22.03
CA SER A 222 -13.88 5.75 -20.91
C SER A 222 -14.55 6.44 -19.73
N ALA A 223 -15.87 6.34 -19.63
CA ALA A 223 -16.66 6.95 -18.56
C ALA A 223 -16.31 6.45 -17.14
N THR A 224 -15.57 5.34 -17.03
CA THR A 224 -14.84 4.91 -15.81
C THR A 224 -13.97 6.03 -15.19
N LYS A 225 -13.53 7.01 -15.98
CA LYS A 225 -12.57 8.06 -15.55
C LYS A 225 -13.32 9.29 -15.03
N TYR A 226 -13.17 10.45 -15.67
CA TYR A 226 -13.73 11.72 -15.18
C TYR A 226 -15.26 11.76 -15.13
N LEU A 227 -15.95 11.08 -16.04
CA LEU A 227 -17.42 11.09 -16.06
C LEU A 227 -18.01 10.43 -14.81
N SER A 228 -17.53 9.24 -14.42
CA SER A 228 -17.84 8.64 -13.10
C SER A 228 -17.21 9.46 -11.99
N GLY A 229 -15.88 9.55 -11.96
CA GLY A 229 -15.11 10.30 -10.97
C GLY A 229 -14.94 9.63 -9.60
N HIS A 230 -15.41 8.40 -9.38
CA HIS A 230 -15.49 7.81 -8.03
C HIS A 230 -14.88 6.40 -7.87
N HIS A 231 -14.23 5.86 -8.91
CA HIS A 231 -13.61 4.51 -8.89
C HIS A 231 -14.57 3.35 -8.55
N ASP A 232 -15.86 3.52 -8.80
CA ASP A 232 -16.92 2.59 -8.38
C ASP A 232 -17.70 1.96 -9.54
N LEU A 233 -17.39 2.30 -10.79
CA LEU A 233 -18.02 1.72 -11.98
C LEU A 233 -17.08 1.64 -13.17
N MET A 234 -17.38 0.75 -14.12
CA MET A 234 -16.81 0.77 -15.46
C MET A 234 -17.89 1.14 -16.47
N ALA A 235 -17.56 2.05 -17.38
CA ALA A 235 -18.48 2.45 -18.45
C ALA A 235 -17.71 3.02 -19.64
N GLY A 236 -18.34 2.95 -20.80
CA GLY A 236 -17.92 3.61 -22.03
C GLY A 236 -19.07 4.43 -22.58
N VAL A 237 -18.73 5.55 -23.21
CA VAL A 237 -19.67 6.49 -23.82
C VAL A 237 -19.26 6.69 -25.26
N ILE A 238 -20.22 6.68 -26.18
CA ILE A 238 -20.03 6.98 -27.59
C ILE A 238 -20.99 8.12 -27.95
N THR A 239 -20.49 9.19 -28.56
CA THR A 239 -21.29 10.33 -29.02
C THR A 239 -21.04 10.62 -30.48
N CYS A 240 -22.09 11.03 -31.20
CA CYS A 240 -22.00 11.42 -32.61
C CYS A 240 -23.18 12.32 -32.99
N ASN A 241 -23.04 13.04 -34.11
CA ASN A 241 -24.10 13.90 -34.65
C ASN A 241 -24.88 13.27 -35.81
N ARG A 242 -24.31 12.24 -36.42
CA ARG A 242 -24.83 11.60 -37.62
C ARG A 242 -25.82 10.48 -37.29
N ASP A 243 -27.04 10.58 -37.80
CA ASP A 243 -28.10 9.59 -37.58
C ASP A 243 -27.74 8.21 -38.13
N ASP A 244 -27.06 8.15 -39.27
CA ASP A 244 -26.63 6.90 -39.90
C ASP A 244 -25.59 6.16 -39.03
N ILE A 245 -24.63 6.90 -38.47
CA ILE A 245 -23.64 6.35 -37.52
C ILE A 245 -24.33 5.89 -36.23
N SER A 246 -25.20 6.72 -35.65
CA SER A 246 -25.92 6.40 -34.41
C SER A 246 -26.73 5.11 -34.54
N LYS A 247 -27.42 4.91 -35.67
CA LYS A 247 -28.17 3.68 -35.96
C LYS A 247 -27.26 2.45 -36.05
N GLN A 248 -26.11 2.57 -36.71
CA GLN A 248 -25.15 1.46 -36.81
C GLN A 248 -24.57 1.09 -35.44
N VAL A 249 -24.15 2.10 -34.65
CA VAL A 249 -23.64 1.90 -33.28
C VAL A 249 -24.69 1.23 -32.40
N GLY A 250 -25.92 1.75 -32.38
CA GLY A 250 -27.02 1.18 -31.60
C GLY A 250 -27.36 -0.27 -32.00
N PHE A 251 -27.32 -0.57 -33.30
CA PHE A 251 -27.52 -1.93 -33.81
C PHE A 251 -26.44 -2.90 -33.30
N VAL A 252 -25.16 -2.49 -33.33
CA VAL A 252 -24.05 -3.31 -32.84
C VAL A 252 -24.18 -3.53 -31.33
N ILE A 253 -24.46 -2.48 -30.54
CA ILE A 253 -24.62 -2.58 -29.09
C ILE A 253 -25.72 -3.58 -28.73
N ASN A 254 -26.88 -3.47 -29.38
CA ASN A 254 -28.00 -4.36 -29.14
C ASN A 254 -27.66 -5.82 -29.51
N SER A 255 -26.98 -6.00 -30.64
CA SER A 255 -26.65 -7.33 -31.19
C SER A 255 -25.59 -8.05 -30.38
N VAL A 256 -24.57 -7.34 -29.88
CA VAL A 256 -23.52 -7.91 -29.01
C VAL A 256 -24.00 -8.02 -27.55
N GLY A 257 -24.94 -7.16 -27.14
CA GLY A 257 -25.50 -7.17 -25.80
C GLY A 257 -24.61 -6.53 -24.74
N ASN A 258 -23.84 -5.50 -25.10
CA ASN A 258 -22.86 -4.84 -24.23
C ASN A 258 -23.31 -3.46 -23.70
N ALA A 259 -24.61 -3.16 -23.77
CA ALA A 259 -25.17 -1.93 -23.24
C ALA A 259 -24.91 -1.78 -21.73
N LEU A 260 -24.82 -0.53 -21.24
CA LEU A 260 -24.59 -0.26 -19.83
C LEU A 260 -25.76 -0.74 -18.97
N THR A 261 -25.47 -1.27 -17.78
CA THR A 261 -26.49 -1.79 -16.87
C THR A 261 -27.31 -0.63 -16.26
N PRO A 262 -28.57 -0.84 -15.83
CA PRO A 262 -29.38 0.23 -15.24
C PRO A 262 -28.76 0.84 -13.98
N PHE A 263 -28.11 0.03 -13.14
CA PHE A 263 -27.46 0.51 -11.92
C PHE A 263 -26.21 1.34 -12.21
N ASP A 264 -25.35 0.86 -13.11
CA ASP A 264 -24.17 1.63 -13.54
C ASP A 264 -24.58 2.92 -14.27
N SER A 265 -25.69 2.90 -15.01
CA SER A 265 -26.25 4.08 -15.65
C SER A 265 -26.64 5.14 -14.61
N PHE A 266 -27.25 4.72 -13.51
CA PHE A 266 -27.57 5.60 -12.39
C PHE A 266 -26.31 6.14 -11.69
N LEU A 267 -25.31 5.30 -11.42
CA LEU A 267 -24.05 5.74 -10.81
C LEU A 267 -23.30 6.73 -11.70
N LEU A 268 -23.26 6.49 -13.01
CA LEU A 268 -22.62 7.40 -13.96
C LEU A 268 -23.37 8.74 -14.03
N LEU A 269 -24.70 8.72 -14.03
CA LEU A 269 -25.50 9.94 -13.94
C LEU A 269 -25.18 10.72 -12.66
N ARG A 270 -25.04 10.03 -11.52
CA ARG A 270 -24.63 10.66 -10.24
C ARG A 270 -23.25 11.28 -10.33
N GLY A 271 -22.28 10.61 -10.96
CA GLY A 271 -20.92 11.11 -11.18
C GLY A 271 -20.86 12.38 -12.03
N ILE A 272 -21.63 12.43 -13.12
CA ILE A 272 -21.70 13.57 -14.05
C ILE A 272 -22.13 14.85 -13.34
N LYS A 273 -23.02 14.76 -12.35
CA LYS A 273 -23.53 15.93 -11.63
C LYS A 273 -22.46 16.75 -10.92
N THR A 274 -21.31 16.13 -10.59
CA THR A 274 -20.18 16.81 -9.95
C THR A 274 -18.98 17.02 -10.89
N LEU A 275 -19.12 16.72 -12.18
CA LEU A 275 -18.01 16.78 -13.15
C LEU A 275 -17.33 18.15 -13.19
N ALA A 276 -18.10 19.22 -13.36
CA ALA A 276 -17.54 20.58 -13.48
C ALA A 276 -16.73 20.99 -12.23
N ILE A 277 -17.30 20.79 -11.03
CA ILE A 277 -16.63 21.18 -9.78
C ILE A 277 -15.38 20.32 -9.50
N ARG A 278 -15.42 19.03 -9.85
CA ARG A 278 -14.26 18.15 -9.72
C ARG A 278 -13.17 18.60 -10.67
N MET A 279 -13.50 18.80 -11.94
CA MET A 279 -12.49 19.15 -12.94
C MET A 279 -11.86 20.52 -12.68
N ASP A 280 -12.62 21.53 -12.25
CA ASP A 280 -12.09 22.84 -11.85
C ASP A 280 -11.03 22.72 -10.73
N ARG A 281 -11.33 21.93 -9.70
CA ARG A 281 -10.39 21.66 -8.61
C ARG A 281 -9.18 20.88 -9.12
N GLN A 282 -9.40 19.82 -9.88
CA GLN A 282 -8.33 18.95 -10.38
C GLN A 282 -7.35 19.70 -11.30
N GLN A 283 -7.85 20.50 -12.25
CA GLN A 283 -6.99 21.26 -13.17
C GLN A 283 -6.20 22.37 -12.47
N SER A 284 -6.80 23.03 -11.46
CA SER A 284 -6.13 24.09 -10.70
C SER A 284 -5.03 23.52 -9.79
N THR A 285 -5.25 22.36 -9.18
CA THR A 285 -4.21 21.63 -8.44
C THR A 285 -3.12 21.10 -9.38
N ALA A 286 -3.51 20.50 -10.53
CA ALA A 286 -2.55 19.98 -11.51
C ALA A 286 -1.62 21.06 -12.06
N MET A 287 -2.13 22.27 -12.28
CA MET A 287 -1.29 23.42 -12.65
C MET A 287 -0.25 23.76 -11.57
N GLN A 288 -0.60 23.68 -10.28
CA GLN A 288 0.35 23.93 -9.19
C GLN A 288 1.45 22.85 -9.15
N VAL A 289 1.06 21.57 -9.29
CA VAL A 289 1.99 20.43 -9.35
C VAL A 289 2.93 20.56 -10.55
N ALA A 290 2.40 20.87 -11.74
CA ALA A 290 3.19 21.07 -12.94
C ALA A 290 4.20 22.21 -12.78
N ASN A 291 3.79 23.36 -12.23
CA ASN A 291 4.69 24.50 -12.00
C ASN A 291 5.74 24.22 -10.92
N MET A 292 5.44 23.39 -9.91
CA MET A 292 6.45 22.96 -8.94
C MET A 292 7.54 22.12 -9.63
N LEU A 293 7.14 21.09 -10.37
CA LEU A 293 8.06 20.20 -11.08
C LEU A 293 8.89 20.93 -12.14
N ASP A 294 8.26 21.84 -12.90
CA ASP A 294 8.92 22.66 -13.91
C ASP A 294 9.96 23.60 -13.27
N ARG A 295 9.62 24.28 -12.16
CA ARG A 295 10.56 25.13 -11.40
C ARG A 295 11.74 24.36 -10.84
N LEU A 296 11.53 23.10 -10.44
CA LEU A 296 12.61 22.23 -9.99
C LEU A 296 13.52 21.78 -11.14
N GLY A 297 13.10 21.96 -12.40
CA GLY A 297 13.86 21.64 -13.60
C GLY A 297 13.62 20.23 -14.12
N PHE A 298 12.51 19.57 -13.76
CA PHE A 298 12.09 18.33 -14.41
C PHE A 298 11.54 18.61 -15.81
N GLN A 299 11.64 17.64 -16.72
CA GLN A 299 10.95 17.73 -18.00
C GLN A 299 9.50 17.29 -17.78
N VAL A 300 8.59 18.27 -17.78
CA VAL A 300 7.17 18.05 -17.48
C VAL A 300 6.34 18.11 -18.76
N HIS A 301 5.53 17.08 -18.96
CA HIS A 301 4.52 16.99 -20.01
C HIS A 301 3.16 17.36 -19.41
N TYR A 302 2.80 18.64 -19.55
CA TYR A 302 1.49 19.15 -19.19
C TYR A 302 1.06 20.26 -20.16
N PRO A 303 -0.11 20.15 -20.82
CA PRO A 303 -0.55 21.12 -21.83
C PRO A 303 -0.68 22.56 -21.30
N GLY A 304 -0.85 22.73 -19.99
CA GLY A 304 -0.93 24.04 -19.35
C GLY A 304 0.41 24.79 -19.23
N LEU A 305 1.55 24.11 -19.36
CA LEU A 305 2.87 24.75 -19.25
C LEU A 305 3.25 25.49 -20.53
N ARG A 306 3.89 26.66 -20.38
CA ARG A 306 4.25 27.52 -21.52
C ARG A 306 5.15 26.85 -22.54
N ALA A 307 6.05 25.98 -22.07
CA ALA A 307 7.02 25.27 -22.90
C ALA A 307 6.45 24.01 -23.58
N HIS A 308 5.19 23.64 -23.33
CA HIS A 308 4.61 22.42 -23.88
C HIS A 308 4.46 22.52 -25.40
N ALA A 309 4.93 21.49 -26.11
CA ALA A 309 4.78 21.39 -27.55
C ALA A 309 3.29 21.44 -27.96
N ASN A 310 2.97 22.15 -29.04
CA ASN A 310 1.60 22.31 -29.53
C ASN A 310 0.60 22.91 -28.52
N ARG A 311 1.05 23.59 -27.46
CA ARG A 311 0.14 24.28 -26.50
C ARG A 311 -0.84 25.23 -27.18
N ALA A 312 -0.38 26.00 -28.17
CA ALA A 312 -1.23 26.92 -28.92
C ALA A 312 -2.33 26.19 -29.73
N VAL A 313 -2.12 24.92 -30.10
CA VAL A 313 -3.18 24.07 -30.67
C VAL A 313 -4.16 23.71 -29.57
N HIS A 314 -3.68 23.20 -28.44
CA HIS A 314 -4.50 22.80 -27.29
C HIS A 314 -5.44 23.92 -26.83
N GLU A 315 -4.93 25.14 -26.66
CA GLU A 315 -5.72 26.31 -26.25
C GLU A 315 -6.83 26.72 -27.25
N ARG A 316 -6.75 26.26 -28.52
CA ARG A 316 -7.83 26.49 -29.51
C ARG A 316 -8.92 25.43 -29.46
N ILE A 317 -8.60 24.22 -28.98
CA ILE A 317 -9.48 23.04 -29.05
C ILE A 317 -9.91 22.54 -27.66
N ALA A 318 -9.48 23.21 -26.59
CA ALA A 318 -9.81 22.85 -25.22
C ALA A 318 -9.93 24.09 -24.33
N ASP A 319 -10.89 24.05 -23.40
CA ASP A 319 -11.20 25.11 -22.43
C ASP A 319 -10.32 25.05 -21.16
N GLY A 320 -9.41 24.07 -21.08
CA GLY A 320 -8.48 23.91 -19.96
C GLY A 320 -7.39 22.87 -20.21
N PRO A 321 -6.37 22.78 -19.33
CA PRO A 321 -5.20 21.92 -19.52
C PRO A 321 -5.43 20.45 -19.09
N GLY A 322 -6.54 20.13 -18.44
CA GLY A 322 -6.80 18.80 -17.87
C GLY A 322 -6.16 18.61 -16.50
N ALA A 323 -6.15 17.38 -15.99
CA ALA A 323 -5.63 17.06 -14.66
C ALA A 323 -4.70 15.83 -14.62
N VAL A 324 -4.23 15.39 -15.79
CA VAL A 324 -3.16 14.40 -15.90
C VAL A 324 -1.92 15.11 -16.41
N LEU A 325 -0.78 14.82 -15.79
CA LEU A 325 0.52 15.26 -16.24
C LEU A 325 1.53 14.12 -16.10
N SER A 326 2.64 14.21 -16.82
CA SER A 326 3.75 13.28 -16.65
C SER A 326 5.07 14.03 -16.62
N PHE A 327 6.11 13.41 -16.07
CA PHE A 327 7.45 13.99 -16.06
C PHE A 327 8.52 12.90 -16.06
N THR A 328 9.72 13.24 -16.53
CA THR A 328 10.89 12.34 -16.55
C THR A 328 11.93 12.80 -15.55
N THR A 329 12.60 11.84 -14.92
CA THR A 329 13.62 12.08 -13.88
C THR A 329 15.05 11.98 -14.43
N GLY A 330 15.20 11.41 -15.63
CA GLY A 330 16.46 10.99 -16.24
C GLY A 330 16.98 9.65 -15.71
N ASN A 331 16.28 9.00 -14.76
CA ASN A 331 16.75 7.77 -14.14
C ASN A 331 15.57 6.92 -13.60
N LYS A 332 15.42 5.71 -14.14
CA LYS A 332 14.34 4.78 -13.77
C LYS A 332 14.29 4.48 -12.27
N GLN A 333 15.44 4.23 -11.64
CA GLN A 333 15.51 3.90 -10.22
C GLN A 333 15.14 5.09 -9.33
N ILE A 334 15.46 6.32 -9.74
CA ILE A 334 14.96 7.53 -9.06
C ILE A 334 13.44 7.59 -9.18
N SER A 335 12.89 7.30 -10.35
CA SER A 335 11.44 7.28 -10.54
C SER A 335 10.73 6.24 -9.66
N GLU A 336 11.26 5.02 -9.58
CA GLU A 336 10.73 3.96 -8.70
C GLU A 336 10.74 4.38 -7.22
N LYS A 337 11.80 5.06 -6.79
CA LYS A 337 11.89 5.61 -5.43
C LYS A 337 10.87 6.72 -5.17
N ILE A 338 10.71 7.67 -6.10
CA ILE A 338 9.70 8.74 -5.96
C ILE A 338 8.32 8.12 -5.83
N VAL A 339 7.95 7.18 -6.71
CA VAL A 339 6.65 6.52 -6.69
C VAL A 339 6.42 5.72 -5.40
N GLY A 340 7.45 5.06 -4.86
CA GLY A 340 7.35 4.32 -3.59
C GLY A 340 7.33 5.21 -2.34
N ALA A 341 7.78 6.46 -2.44
CA ALA A 341 7.94 7.36 -1.30
C ALA A 341 6.67 8.19 -1.01
N THR A 342 5.76 8.37 -1.97
CA THR A 342 4.51 9.11 -1.74
C THR A 342 3.60 8.39 -0.72
N ARG A 343 2.75 9.15 -0.02
CA ARG A 343 1.79 8.65 0.97
C ARG A 343 0.35 9.00 0.65
N LEU A 344 0.12 10.14 0.00
CA LEU A 344 -1.18 10.58 -0.47
C LEU A 344 -1.44 10.14 -1.91
N TRP A 345 -0.40 10.18 -2.76
CA TRP A 345 -0.53 9.68 -4.13
C TRP A 345 -0.63 8.16 -4.12
N GLY A 346 -1.82 7.64 -4.42
CA GLY A 346 -2.06 6.20 -4.48
C GLY A 346 -1.32 5.57 -5.66
N ILE A 347 -0.52 4.53 -5.40
CA ILE A 347 0.15 3.77 -6.45
C ILE A 347 -0.88 2.87 -7.14
N SER A 348 -1.43 3.35 -8.25
CA SER A 348 -2.45 2.60 -9.00
C SER A 348 -2.45 2.95 -10.48
N VAL A 349 -2.99 2.02 -11.28
CA VAL A 349 -3.38 2.29 -12.66
C VAL A 349 -4.75 2.98 -12.67
N SER A 350 -5.14 3.57 -13.81
CA SER A 350 -6.31 4.48 -13.96
C SER A 350 -6.04 5.95 -13.61
N PHE A 351 -7.05 6.80 -13.76
CA PHE A 351 -7.05 8.25 -13.49
C PHE A 351 -8.49 8.81 -13.45
N GLY A 352 -8.63 10.08 -13.06
CA GLY A 352 -9.86 10.85 -13.22
C GLY A 352 -10.88 10.72 -12.09
N ALA A 353 -10.53 10.03 -11.01
CA ALA A 353 -11.32 10.03 -9.78
C ALA A 353 -10.94 11.15 -8.82
N VAL A 354 -11.67 11.23 -7.71
CA VAL A 354 -11.46 12.20 -6.63
C VAL A 354 -10.13 12.06 -5.91
N ASN A 355 -9.51 10.89 -5.91
CA ASN A 355 -8.23 10.65 -5.26
C ASN A 355 -7.05 10.70 -6.27
N SER A 356 -5.93 11.25 -5.81
CA SER A 356 -4.71 11.43 -6.57
C SER A 356 -3.95 10.11 -6.73
N LEU A 357 -3.44 9.86 -7.95
CA LEU A 357 -2.74 8.63 -8.30
C LEU A 357 -1.37 8.94 -8.91
N ILE A 358 -0.39 8.10 -8.61
CA ILE A 358 0.96 8.10 -9.20
C ILE A 358 1.26 6.73 -9.79
N SER A 359 1.91 6.72 -10.96
CA SER A 359 2.27 5.46 -11.63
C SER A 359 3.48 5.62 -12.54
N MET A 360 4.16 4.52 -12.81
CA MET A 360 5.18 4.41 -13.87
C MET A 360 4.61 3.60 -15.04
N PRO A 361 4.26 4.23 -16.17
CA PRO A 361 3.63 3.54 -17.29
C PRO A 361 4.41 2.30 -17.76
N CYS A 362 5.73 2.40 -17.93
CA CYS A 362 6.57 1.30 -18.43
C CYS A 362 6.74 0.11 -17.46
N VAL A 363 6.55 0.33 -16.16
CA VAL A 363 6.67 -0.72 -15.12
C VAL A 363 5.31 -1.30 -14.73
N MET A 364 4.22 -0.55 -14.97
CA MET A 364 2.87 -0.94 -14.60
C MET A 364 1.99 -1.16 -15.84
N SER A 365 1.33 -0.13 -16.35
CA SER A 365 0.27 -0.24 -17.37
C SER A 365 0.75 -0.71 -18.75
N HIS A 366 2.02 -0.49 -19.08
CA HIS A 366 2.65 -0.84 -20.36
C HIS A 366 3.74 -1.92 -20.19
N ALA A 367 3.83 -2.56 -19.01
CA ALA A 367 4.83 -3.59 -18.72
C ALA A 367 4.76 -4.80 -19.69
N SER A 368 3.58 -5.09 -20.22
CA SER A 368 3.33 -6.19 -21.17
C SER A 368 3.78 -5.90 -22.61
N ILE A 369 4.19 -4.66 -22.93
CA ILE A 369 4.78 -4.31 -24.22
C ILE A 369 6.27 -4.60 -24.16
N ASP A 370 6.82 -5.31 -25.14
CA ASP A 370 8.25 -5.60 -25.21
C ASP A 370 9.12 -4.34 -25.14
N SER A 371 10.26 -4.43 -24.43
CA SER A 371 11.15 -3.28 -24.19
C SER A 371 11.65 -2.61 -25.47
N ALA A 372 11.92 -3.37 -26.54
CA ALA A 372 12.35 -2.82 -27.82
C ALA A 372 11.20 -2.06 -28.50
N VAL A 373 9.96 -2.55 -28.34
CA VAL A 373 8.76 -1.88 -28.86
C VAL A 373 8.44 -0.61 -28.07
N ARG A 374 8.65 -0.59 -26.75
CA ARG A 374 8.52 0.62 -25.93
C ARG A 374 9.55 1.68 -26.33
N ALA A 375 10.81 1.28 -26.51
CA ALA A 375 11.88 2.16 -26.97
C ALA A 375 11.60 2.73 -28.38
N ALA A 376 11.14 1.88 -29.31
CA ALA A 376 10.77 2.31 -30.66
C ALA A 376 9.59 3.31 -30.68
N ARG A 377 8.71 3.26 -29.66
CA ARG A 377 7.60 4.20 -29.47
C ARG A 377 8.00 5.47 -28.71
N GLY A 378 9.25 5.59 -28.29
CA GLY A 378 9.76 6.74 -27.55
C GLY A 378 9.16 6.89 -26.15
N LEU A 379 8.73 5.80 -25.50
CA LEU A 379 8.23 5.81 -24.13
C LEU A 379 9.40 5.76 -23.14
N PRO A 380 9.66 6.84 -22.35
CA PRO A 380 10.76 6.83 -21.39
C PRO A 380 10.52 5.83 -20.26
N GLU A 381 11.52 4.99 -19.94
CA GLU A 381 11.43 3.99 -18.86
C GLU A 381 11.34 4.64 -17.46
N ASP A 382 11.75 5.90 -17.35
CA ASP A 382 11.75 6.72 -16.13
C ASP A 382 10.53 7.67 -16.05
N LEU A 383 9.57 7.57 -16.97
CA LEU A 383 8.37 8.39 -16.99
C LEU A 383 7.49 8.11 -15.76
N ILE A 384 7.12 9.17 -15.04
CA ILE A 384 6.12 9.14 -13.98
C ILE A 384 4.88 9.86 -14.48
N ARG A 385 3.70 9.25 -14.31
CA ARG A 385 2.40 9.87 -14.58
C ARG A 385 1.68 10.16 -13.28
N LEU A 386 1.25 11.42 -13.13
CA LEU A 386 0.47 11.93 -12.01
C LEU A 386 -0.95 12.23 -12.48
N CYS A 387 -1.92 11.74 -11.73
CA CYS A 387 -3.34 11.95 -11.98
C CYS A 387 -3.90 12.67 -10.77
N VAL A 388 -4.23 13.95 -10.91
CA VAL A 388 -4.53 14.81 -9.77
C VAL A 388 -6.00 14.70 -9.37
N GLY A 389 -6.23 14.46 -8.08
CA GLY A 389 -7.54 14.40 -7.44
C GLY A 389 -8.01 15.77 -6.92
N ILE A 390 -8.94 15.74 -5.96
CA ILE A 390 -9.56 16.93 -5.35
C ILE A 390 -9.10 17.18 -3.91
N GLU A 391 -8.02 16.52 -3.46
CA GLU A 391 -7.41 16.77 -2.16
C GLU A 391 -6.93 18.21 -2.01
N ASP A 392 -6.52 18.57 -0.79
CA ASP A 392 -5.91 19.88 -0.57
C ASP A 392 -4.61 20.00 -1.39
N PRO A 393 -4.46 21.05 -2.22
CA PRO A 393 -3.26 21.22 -3.05
C PRO A 393 -1.98 21.29 -2.22
N VAL A 394 -2.02 21.85 -1.01
CA VAL A 394 -0.84 21.99 -0.15
C VAL A 394 -0.33 20.61 0.27
N ASP A 395 -1.25 19.73 0.69
CA ASP A 395 -0.90 18.38 1.14
C ASP A 395 -0.32 17.53 -0.02
N LEU A 396 -0.90 17.64 -1.22
CA LEU A 396 -0.41 16.91 -2.40
C LEU A 396 0.99 17.38 -2.85
N LEU A 397 1.24 18.68 -2.80
CA LEU A 397 2.55 19.27 -3.12
C LEU A 397 3.59 18.87 -2.07
N ASP A 398 3.25 18.94 -0.79
CA ASP A 398 4.14 18.57 0.33
C ASP A 398 4.55 17.09 0.23
N ASP A 399 3.58 16.18 0.02
CA ASP A 399 3.86 14.75 -0.13
C ASP A 399 4.75 14.45 -1.35
N LEU A 400 4.51 15.14 -2.49
CA LEU A 400 5.33 14.96 -3.69
C LEU A 400 6.74 15.56 -3.52
N GLU A 401 6.87 16.73 -2.90
CA GLU A 401 8.17 17.36 -2.62
C GLU A 401 9.00 16.49 -1.68
N HIS A 402 8.39 15.96 -0.61
CA HIS A 402 9.03 15.00 0.28
C HIS A 402 9.47 13.72 -0.45
N ALA A 403 8.62 13.16 -1.32
CA ALA A 403 8.99 12.00 -2.12
C ALA A 403 10.17 12.27 -3.07
N LEU A 404 10.21 13.47 -3.69
CA LEU A 404 11.33 13.90 -4.54
C LEU A 404 12.63 14.07 -3.74
N LEU A 405 12.56 14.59 -2.50
CA LEU A 405 13.69 14.73 -1.59
C LEU A 405 14.22 13.36 -1.14
N GLU A 406 13.34 12.49 -0.66
CA GLU A 406 13.68 11.15 -0.16
C GLU A 406 14.31 10.29 -1.26
N ALA A 407 13.81 10.40 -2.49
CA ALA A 407 14.39 9.71 -3.64
C ALA A 407 15.76 10.24 -4.09
N GLY A 408 16.19 11.40 -3.56
CA GLY A 408 17.42 12.08 -3.98
C GLY A 408 17.30 12.73 -5.36
N ALA A 409 16.08 13.07 -5.79
CA ALA A 409 15.84 13.75 -7.07
C ALA A 409 16.07 15.27 -6.96
N ILE A 410 15.86 15.83 -5.76
CA ILE A 410 16.09 17.24 -5.44
C ILE A 410 16.91 17.38 -4.14
N LYS A 411 17.60 18.50 -3.97
CA LYS A 411 18.33 18.89 -2.76
C LYS A 411 17.99 20.32 -2.36
N LEU A 412 18.07 20.60 -1.06
CA LEU A 412 17.98 21.97 -0.57
C LEU A 412 19.32 22.69 -0.83
N ALA A 413 19.28 23.77 -1.60
CA ALA A 413 20.42 24.66 -1.83
C ALA A 413 20.03 26.06 -1.33
N GLY A 414 20.50 26.43 -0.13
CA GLY A 414 20.07 27.64 0.56
C GLY A 414 18.63 27.53 1.07
N GLN A 415 17.73 28.38 0.58
CA GLN A 415 16.28 28.37 0.89
C GLN A 415 15.41 27.79 -0.23
N THR A 416 16.02 27.23 -1.28
CA THR A 416 15.31 26.74 -2.47
C THR A 416 15.71 25.31 -2.80
N TYR A 417 14.74 24.50 -3.23
CA TYR A 417 15.01 23.18 -3.75
C TYR A 417 15.51 23.24 -5.19
N THR A 418 16.50 22.40 -5.50
CA THR A 418 17.13 22.30 -6.82
C THR A 418 17.24 20.84 -7.24
N ARG A 419 17.01 20.54 -8.53
CA ARG A 419 17.19 19.19 -9.07
C ARG A 419 18.65 18.78 -9.06
N ILE A 420 18.90 17.54 -8.64
CA ILE A 420 20.21 16.91 -8.74
C ILE A 420 20.35 16.40 -10.18
N SER A 421 21.37 16.88 -10.92
CA SER A 421 21.52 16.50 -12.33
C SER A 421 21.98 15.05 -12.47
N VAL A 422 21.60 14.39 -13.57
CA VAL A 422 22.08 13.04 -13.90
C VAL A 422 23.61 13.03 -14.02
N THR A 423 24.22 14.14 -14.47
CA THR A 423 25.68 14.31 -14.54
C THR A 423 26.33 14.51 -13.16
N GLU A 424 25.67 15.15 -12.18
CA GLU A 424 26.14 15.13 -10.78
C GLU A 424 25.96 13.74 -10.15
N THR A 425 24.99 12.96 -10.61
CA THR A 425 24.74 11.59 -10.17
C THR A 425 25.76 10.61 -10.78
N LEU A 426 26.11 10.80 -12.05
CA LEU A 426 27.18 10.10 -12.76
C LEU A 426 28.56 10.56 -12.31
N ASN A 427 28.78 11.84 -12.06
CA ASN A 427 30.02 12.34 -11.47
C ASN A 427 30.14 11.87 -10.02
N LYS A 428 29.07 11.74 -9.24
CA LYS A 428 29.11 11.04 -7.94
C LYS A 428 29.30 9.53 -8.07
N ALA A 429 28.85 8.90 -9.16
CA ALA A 429 29.06 7.48 -9.43
C ALA A 429 30.49 7.20 -9.96
N VAL A 430 31.04 8.12 -10.75
CA VAL A 430 32.39 8.11 -11.32
C VAL A 430 33.41 8.60 -10.28
N GLU A 431 33.07 9.55 -9.41
CA GLU A 431 33.82 9.86 -8.18
C GLU A 431 33.73 8.69 -7.21
N LYS A 432 32.59 7.99 -7.08
CA LYS A 432 32.54 6.70 -6.33
C LYS A 432 33.39 5.59 -6.94
N LEU A 433 33.70 5.64 -8.24
CA LEU A 433 34.57 4.68 -8.94
C LEU A 433 36.04 5.14 -9.01
N ALA A 434 36.32 6.44 -8.99
CA ALA A 434 37.65 7.03 -9.08
C ALA A 434 38.25 7.40 -7.71
N VAL A 435 37.41 7.55 -6.68
CA VAL A 435 37.79 7.68 -5.26
C VAL A 435 37.80 6.28 -4.62
N SER A 436 38.28 5.27 -5.35
CA SER A 436 38.62 3.96 -4.74
C SER A 436 39.98 3.97 -4.07
N ASP A 437 40.85 4.97 -4.35
CA ASP A 437 42.28 4.84 -4.04
C ASP A 437 42.85 5.89 -3.08
N THR A 438 42.05 6.84 -2.55
CA THR A 438 42.51 7.69 -1.44
C THR A 438 41.36 8.06 -0.50
N LEU A 439 41.24 7.31 0.61
CA LEU A 439 40.36 7.57 1.74
C LEU A 439 40.94 8.70 2.61
N GLU A 440 40.14 9.74 2.89
CA GLU A 440 40.14 10.35 4.23
C GLU A 440 38.93 9.82 5.02
N PRO A 441 39.05 9.68 6.36
CA PRO A 441 38.31 8.69 7.13
C PRO A 441 37.10 9.29 7.86
N GLU A 442 35.89 9.09 7.35
CA GLU A 442 34.64 9.39 8.05
C GLU A 442 33.61 8.29 7.67
N GLU A 443 32.99 7.51 8.58
CA GLU A 443 32.65 7.76 9.98
C GLU A 443 32.67 6.46 10.82
N GLU A 444 33.54 6.41 11.83
CA GLU A 444 33.48 5.46 12.95
C GLU A 444 32.33 5.87 13.89
N ARG A 445 31.14 5.26 13.74
CA ARG A 445 29.94 5.61 14.54
C ARG A 445 29.40 4.42 15.31
N GLU A 446 28.87 4.70 16.50
CA GLU A 446 28.14 3.72 17.31
C GLU A 446 26.68 3.60 16.82
N TRP A 447 26.17 2.37 16.73
CA TRP A 447 24.76 2.11 16.40
C TRP A 447 24.06 1.42 17.55
N PHE A 448 22.90 1.97 17.94
CA PHE A 448 22.07 1.37 18.96
C PHE A 448 20.76 0.86 18.32
N VAL A 449 20.51 -0.44 18.41
CA VAL A 449 19.35 -1.13 17.84
C VAL A 449 18.54 -1.80 18.94
N CYS A 450 17.25 -2.03 18.73
CA CYS A 450 16.41 -2.77 19.65
C CYS A 450 15.32 -3.56 18.92
N ALA A 451 14.79 -4.59 19.55
CA ALA A 451 13.66 -5.36 19.04
C ALA A 451 12.78 -5.83 20.20
N PRO A 452 11.44 -5.80 20.08
CA PRO A 452 10.53 -6.34 21.07
C PRO A 452 10.60 -7.87 21.14
N GLY A 453 10.09 -8.41 22.23
CA GLY A 453 9.73 -9.82 22.33
C GLY A 453 8.39 -10.09 21.67
N LYS A 454 7.88 -11.31 21.89
CA LYS A 454 6.59 -11.75 21.36
C LYS A 454 5.84 -12.59 22.40
N ILE A 455 4.52 -12.53 22.34
CA ILE A 455 3.64 -13.48 23.00
C ILE A 455 2.65 -14.06 22.01
N ILE A 456 2.12 -15.24 22.34
CA ILE A 456 0.89 -15.72 21.73
C ILE A 456 -0.24 -15.21 22.62
N LEU A 457 -1.21 -14.53 21.99
CA LEU A 457 -2.43 -14.05 22.64
C LEU A 457 -3.52 -15.11 22.58
N PHE A 458 -3.69 -15.80 21.45
CA PHE A 458 -4.67 -16.87 21.27
C PHE A 458 -4.14 -17.93 20.30
N GLY A 459 -4.69 -19.13 20.36
CA GLY A 459 -4.24 -20.26 19.54
C GLY A 459 -2.93 -20.89 20.04
N GLU A 460 -2.59 -20.67 21.32
CA GLU A 460 -1.50 -21.35 21.99
C GLU A 460 -1.63 -22.86 21.84
N HIS A 461 -0.51 -23.54 21.59
CA HIS A 461 -0.42 -25.00 21.50
C HIS A 461 -1.17 -25.62 20.30
N ALA A 462 -2.37 -25.13 19.96
CA ALA A 462 -3.24 -25.60 18.90
C ALA A 462 -2.70 -25.33 17.48
N VAL A 463 -1.76 -24.38 17.34
CA VAL A 463 -1.14 -24.03 16.06
C VAL A 463 -0.44 -25.19 15.36
N VAL A 464 0.12 -26.13 16.11
CA VAL A 464 0.77 -27.33 15.55
C VAL A 464 -0.24 -28.32 14.97
N HIS A 465 -1.51 -28.17 15.34
CA HIS A 465 -2.66 -28.97 14.91
C HIS A 465 -3.55 -28.24 13.88
N GLY A 466 -3.09 -27.13 13.30
CA GLY A 466 -3.78 -26.42 12.23
C GLY A 466 -4.67 -25.24 12.66
N VAL A 467 -4.72 -24.94 13.96
CA VAL A 467 -5.45 -23.77 14.48
C VAL A 467 -4.66 -22.49 14.22
N THR A 468 -5.35 -21.37 14.05
CA THR A 468 -4.76 -20.05 13.86
C THR A 468 -4.24 -19.51 15.19
N ALA A 469 -2.99 -19.08 15.23
CA ALA A 469 -2.41 -18.39 16.38
C ALA A 469 -2.36 -16.88 16.15
N ILE A 470 -2.75 -16.10 17.16
CA ILE A 470 -2.52 -14.65 17.19
C ILE A 470 -1.27 -14.39 18.01
N ALA A 471 -0.22 -13.92 17.36
CA ALA A 471 1.01 -13.51 18.01
C ALA A 471 1.13 -11.99 18.01
N ALA A 472 1.61 -11.40 19.11
CA ALA A 472 1.74 -9.96 19.27
C ALA A 472 3.08 -9.56 19.89
N SER A 473 3.59 -8.40 19.51
CA SER A 473 4.84 -7.86 20.04
C SER A 473 4.66 -7.47 21.51
N VAL A 474 5.69 -7.73 22.31
CA VAL A 474 5.76 -7.32 23.72
C VAL A 474 6.85 -6.30 23.88
N ASP A 475 6.54 -5.20 24.53
CA ASP A 475 7.46 -4.08 24.67
C ASP A 475 8.53 -4.26 25.78
N LEU A 476 8.90 -5.51 26.02
CA LEU A 476 10.17 -5.88 26.63
C LEU A 476 11.13 -6.15 25.47
N ARG A 477 12.31 -5.56 25.47
CA ARG A 477 13.18 -5.48 24.29
C ARG A 477 14.56 -6.07 24.56
N CYS A 478 15.14 -6.65 23.52
CA CYS A 478 16.59 -6.76 23.41
C CYS A 478 17.13 -5.46 22.81
N TYR A 479 18.29 -5.04 23.30
CA TYR A 479 19.02 -3.85 22.91
C TYR A 479 20.43 -4.28 22.49
N GLY A 480 20.89 -3.82 21.32
CA GLY A 480 22.21 -4.10 20.78
C GLY A 480 22.97 -2.81 20.51
N LEU A 481 24.12 -2.61 21.12
CA LEU A 481 25.00 -1.46 20.88
C LEU A 481 26.26 -1.92 20.14
N THR A 482 26.55 -1.27 19.03
CA THR A 482 27.82 -1.44 18.30
C THR A 482 28.75 -0.27 18.56
N SER A 483 30.04 -0.56 18.76
CA SER A 483 31.08 0.47 18.88
C SER A 483 32.26 0.12 17.96
N PRO A 484 32.76 1.06 17.14
CA PRO A 484 33.84 0.80 16.18
C PRO A 484 35.12 0.32 16.87
N ARG A 485 35.95 -0.44 16.13
CA ARG A 485 37.28 -0.88 16.53
C ARG A 485 38.25 -0.71 15.34
N GLY A 486 39.51 -0.38 15.65
CA GLY A 486 40.58 -0.24 14.66
C GLY A 486 41.64 -1.34 14.72
N ASP A 487 41.45 -2.37 15.55
CA ASP A 487 42.45 -3.41 15.84
C ASP A 487 42.27 -4.71 15.03
N GLY A 488 41.38 -4.70 14.02
CA GLY A 488 41.11 -5.86 13.18
C GLY A 488 40.39 -7.01 13.91
N LYS A 489 39.73 -6.70 15.04
CA LYS A 489 38.95 -7.66 15.83
C LYS A 489 37.45 -7.38 15.80
N ILE A 490 36.67 -8.41 16.04
CA ILE A 490 35.27 -8.28 16.44
C ILE A 490 35.10 -8.86 17.84
N SER A 491 34.21 -8.28 18.64
CA SER A 491 33.93 -8.81 19.97
C SER A 491 32.43 -8.80 20.27
N VAL A 492 31.96 -9.80 21.00
CA VAL A 492 30.59 -9.79 21.55
C VAL A 492 30.63 -9.71 23.07
N HIS A 493 29.64 -9.04 23.65
CA HIS A 493 29.40 -9.01 25.08
C HIS A 493 27.90 -9.26 25.36
N PHE A 494 27.57 -10.45 25.86
CA PHE A 494 26.21 -10.85 26.20
C PHE A 494 26.03 -10.77 27.72
N LEU A 495 25.71 -9.57 28.21
CA LEU A 495 25.66 -9.27 29.65
C LEU A 495 24.59 -10.08 30.39
N ASP A 496 23.44 -10.31 29.75
CA ASP A 496 22.30 -11.01 30.37
C ASP A 496 22.31 -12.54 30.09
N ILE A 497 23.35 -13.07 29.46
CA ILE A 497 23.56 -14.52 29.26
C ILE A 497 24.97 -14.88 29.70
N GLU A 498 25.10 -15.30 30.96
CA GLU A 498 26.37 -15.73 31.59
C GLU A 498 27.48 -14.66 31.60
N GLY A 499 27.14 -13.38 31.34
CA GLY A 499 28.12 -12.30 31.24
C GLY A 499 29.19 -12.55 30.16
N PHE A 500 28.84 -13.29 29.11
CA PHE A 500 29.83 -13.81 28.17
C PHE A 500 30.50 -12.68 27.37
N TYR A 501 31.83 -12.65 27.41
CA TYR A 501 32.66 -11.78 26.60
C TYR A 501 33.63 -12.61 25.77
N HIS A 502 33.73 -12.32 24.48
CA HIS A 502 34.73 -12.94 23.63
C HIS A 502 35.13 -12.04 22.47
N GLU A 503 36.41 -12.14 22.07
CA GLU A 503 36.98 -11.41 20.94
C GLU A 503 37.56 -12.38 19.91
N TRP A 504 37.33 -12.09 18.63
CA TRP A 504 37.92 -12.81 17.52
C TRP A 504 38.80 -11.86 16.71
N THR A 505 40.01 -12.32 16.36
CA THR A 505 40.77 -11.68 15.28
C THR A 505 40.10 -12.05 13.96
N ILE A 506 39.71 -11.04 13.18
CA ILE A 506 38.88 -11.25 11.98
C ILE A 506 39.54 -12.25 11.04
N ASP A 507 40.84 -12.13 10.79
CA ASP A 507 41.57 -13.00 9.86
C ASP A 507 41.69 -14.47 10.29
N ASN A 508 41.49 -14.76 11.58
CA ASN A 508 41.56 -16.13 12.13
C ASN A 508 40.23 -16.88 12.05
N LEU A 509 39.14 -16.21 11.65
CA LEU A 509 37.85 -16.86 11.44
C LEU A 509 37.93 -17.85 10.27
N PRO A 510 37.06 -18.89 10.23
CA PRO A 510 37.12 -19.95 9.23
C PRO A 510 36.60 -19.49 7.84
N TRP A 511 37.30 -18.54 7.22
CA TRP A 511 36.93 -17.97 5.92
C TRP A 511 37.05 -18.96 4.76
N ASP A 512 37.88 -19.99 4.90
CA ASP A 512 38.13 -21.03 3.91
C ASP A 512 36.87 -21.87 3.57
N VAL A 513 35.89 -21.90 4.46
CA VAL A 513 34.64 -22.65 4.29
C VAL A 513 33.41 -21.76 4.08
N VAL A 514 33.57 -20.44 4.11
CA VAL A 514 32.42 -19.53 3.99
C VAL A 514 31.97 -19.44 2.53
N THR A 515 30.67 -19.53 2.30
CA THR A 515 30.05 -19.10 1.04
C THR A 515 29.35 -17.77 1.28
N PRO A 516 29.94 -16.63 0.88
CA PRO A 516 29.34 -15.33 1.18
C PRO A 516 28.12 -15.04 0.29
N VAL A 517 27.19 -14.25 0.83
CA VAL A 517 26.01 -13.78 0.10
C VAL A 517 26.27 -12.36 -0.40
N LEU A 518 26.22 -12.16 -1.73
CA LEU A 518 26.54 -10.85 -2.33
C LEU A 518 25.43 -9.81 -2.05
N PRO A 519 25.74 -8.50 -2.12
CA PRO A 519 24.74 -7.44 -2.03
C PRO A 519 23.62 -7.62 -3.06
N GLY A 520 22.38 -7.75 -2.58
CA GLY A 520 21.19 -7.96 -3.43
C GLY A 520 20.74 -9.43 -3.53
N ASP A 521 21.60 -10.39 -3.17
CA ASP A 521 21.24 -11.82 -3.18
C ASP A 521 20.46 -12.24 -1.93
N ARG A 522 19.64 -13.28 -2.08
CA ARG A 522 18.90 -13.89 -0.97
C ARG A 522 19.73 -14.99 -0.31
N PRO A 523 19.72 -15.12 1.03
CA PRO A 523 20.30 -16.28 1.69
C PRO A 523 19.53 -17.55 1.31
N GLY A 524 20.25 -18.67 1.15
CA GLY A 524 19.64 -19.96 0.83
C GLY A 524 18.76 -20.51 1.95
N ASP A 525 17.86 -21.44 1.61
CA ASP A 525 16.91 -22.02 2.56
C ASP A 525 17.57 -22.96 3.60
N ALA A 526 18.71 -23.55 3.25
CA ALA A 526 19.47 -24.44 4.13
C ALA A 526 20.67 -23.71 4.75
N LEU A 527 20.95 -23.99 6.03
CA LEU A 527 22.18 -23.53 6.68
C LEU A 527 23.39 -24.28 6.12
N ASP A 528 24.51 -23.57 5.99
CA ASP A 528 25.79 -24.19 5.63
C ASP A 528 26.33 -24.98 6.83
N ALA A 529 26.13 -26.30 6.79
CA ALA A 529 26.56 -27.21 7.85
C ALA A 529 28.08 -27.18 8.07
N LYS A 530 28.88 -26.97 7.00
CA LYS A 530 30.34 -26.92 7.10
C LYS A 530 30.79 -25.67 7.84
N LEU A 531 30.16 -24.53 7.54
CA LEU A 531 30.43 -23.28 8.23
C LEU A 531 30.00 -23.34 9.71
N MET A 532 28.82 -23.91 9.99
CA MET A 532 28.32 -24.11 11.35
C MET A 532 29.26 -24.96 12.22
N GLU A 533 29.75 -26.07 11.66
CA GLU A 533 30.73 -26.93 12.31
C GLU A 533 32.08 -26.22 12.51
N ALA A 534 32.57 -25.51 11.49
CA ALA A 534 33.82 -24.77 11.57
C ALA A 534 33.79 -23.65 12.61
N ILE A 535 32.70 -22.88 12.70
CA ILE A 535 32.52 -21.86 13.76
C ILE A 535 32.57 -22.53 15.14
N THR A 536 31.87 -23.63 15.31
CA THR A 536 31.78 -24.35 16.58
C THR A 536 33.14 -24.92 17.02
N LEU A 537 33.93 -25.46 16.10
CA LEU A 537 35.19 -26.13 16.41
C LEU A 537 36.41 -25.19 16.42
N ARG A 538 36.42 -24.16 15.56
CA ARG A 538 37.62 -23.32 15.33
C ARG A 538 37.49 -21.91 15.93
N ALA A 539 36.28 -21.39 16.11
CA ALA A 539 36.08 -20.00 16.55
C ALA A 539 35.56 -19.88 18.00
N LEU A 540 34.80 -20.85 18.51
CA LEU A 540 34.25 -20.77 19.87
C LEU A 540 35.12 -21.45 20.92
N PRO A 541 35.11 -20.99 22.19
CA PRO A 541 35.75 -21.68 23.30
C PRO A 541 35.24 -23.11 23.50
N ALA A 542 36.14 -24.03 23.90
CA ALA A 542 35.79 -25.44 24.12
C ALA A 542 34.77 -25.66 25.25
N THR A 543 34.73 -24.77 26.24
CA THR A 543 33.81 -24.81 27.38
C THR A 543 33.01 -23.53 27.44
N ILE A 544 31.73 -23.60 27.05
CA ILE A 544 30.82 -22.46 26.96
C ILE A 544 29.38 -22.95 27.19
N GLY A 545 28.55 -22.16 27.87
CA GLY A 545 27.14 -22.51 28.09
C GLY A 545 26.37 -22.67 26.79
N SER A 546 25.36 -23.55 26.79
CA SER A 546 24.62 -23.91 25.56
C SER A 546 23.90 -22.72 24.92
N LYS A 547 23.33 -21.82 25.73
CA LYS A 547 22.65 -20.60 25.28
C LYS A 547 23.63 -19.62 24.64
N VAL A 548 24.78 -19.41 25.29
CA VAL A 548 25.84 -18.53 24.79
C VAL A 548 26.42 -19.08 23.49
N LYS A 549 26.68 -20.40 23.44
CA LYS A 549 27.16 -21.08 22.24
C LYS A 549 26.25 -20.81 21.04
N ALA A 550 24.94 -20.96 21.22
CA ALA A 550 23.96 -20.73 20.17
C ALA A 550 23.97 -19.27 19.71
N ALA A 551 23.93 -18.31 20.63
CA ALA A 551 23.94 -16.88 20.32
C ALA A 551 25.23 -16.42 19.61
N ALA A 552 26.40 -16.88 20.08
CA ALA A 552 27.69 -16.58 19.46
C ALA A 552 27.82 -17.21 18.07
N THR A 553 27.30 -18.44 17.89
CA THR A 553 27.28 -19.11 16.59
C THR A 553 26.40 -18.35 15.59
N ALA A 554 25.20 -17.93 15.99
CA ALA A 554 24.28 -17.16 15.14
C ALA A 554 24.90 -15.81 14.72
N PHE A 555 25.53 -15.10 15.65
CA PHE A 555 26.21 -13.84 15.37
C PHE A 555 27.37 -14.01 14.37
N LEU A 556 28.27 -14.97 14.62
CA LEU A 556 29.41 -15.24 13.73
C LEU A 556 28.97 -15.73 12.35
N TYR A 557 27.96 -16.61 12.29
CA TYR A 557 27.42 -17.13 11.04
C TYR A 557 26.93 -15.98 10.16
N LEU A 558 26.10 -15.08 10.72
CA LEU A 558 25.63 -13.89 10.00
C LEU A 558 26.79 -12.96 9.57
N TYR A 559 27.72 -12.64 10.48
CA TYR A 559 28.86 -11.77 10.19
C TYR A 559 29.69 -12.29 9.00
N MET A 560 29.98 -13.60 9.01
CA MET A 560 30.84 -14.22 8.00
C MET A 560 30.16 -14.27 6.63
N ILE A 561 28.88 -14.67 6.54
CA ILE A 561 28.18 -14.75 5.25
C ILE A 561 27.84 -13.37 4.66
N LEU A 562 27.72 -12.33 5.49
CA LEU A 562 27.52 -10.95 5.04
C LEU A 562 28.80 -10.27 4.51
N SER A 563 29.97 -10.92 4.67
CA SER A 563 31.30 -10.40 4.36
C SER A 563 31.92 -10.99 3.07
N PRO A 564 31.57 -10.51 1.87
CA PRO A 564 31.99 -11.13 0.60
C PRO A 564 33.44 -10.90 0.19
N SER A 565 34.15 -9.90 0.76
CA SER A 565 35.54 -9.59 0.39
C SER A 565 36.42 -9.35 1.61
N MET A 566 37.72 -9.62 1.47
CA MET A 566 38.72 -9.34 2.51
C MET A 566 38.87 -7.83 2.80
N THR A 567 38.58 -6.97 1.81
CA THR A 567 38.79 -5.52 1.90
C THR A 567 37.67 -4.75 2.61
N ASN A 568 36.55 -5.39 2.97
CA ASN A 568 35.36 -4.72 3.52
C ASN A 568 34.76 -5.43 4.76
N ARG A 569 35.62 -5.92 5.67
CA ARG A 569 35.22 -6.57 6.92
C ARG A 569 35.25 -5.55 8.08
N PRO A 570 34.09 -5.12 8.62
CA PRO A 570 34.07 -4.14 9.70
C PRO A 570 34.60 -4.76 10.99
N SER A 571 35.38 -3.97 11.74
CA SER A 571 35.89 -4.26 13.08
C SER A 571 35.10 -3.44 14.10
N PHE A 572 34.48 -4.11 15.07
CA PHE A 572 33.56 -3.48 16.03
C PHE A 572 33.30 -4.37 17.25
N ASN A 573 32.78 -3.76 18.31
CA ASN A 573 32.23 -4.42 19.49
C ASN A 573 30.71 -4.50 19.33
N PHE A 574 30.08 -5.61 19.70
CA PHE A 574 28.64 -5.74 19.82
C PHE A 574 28.27 -6.13 21.25
N THR A 575 27.56 -5.25 21.95
CA THR A 575 27.06 -5.53 23.31
C THR A 575 25.56 -5.73 23.24
N ALA A 576 25.05 -6.82 23.81
CA ALA A 576 23.62 -7.11 23.86
C ALA A 576 23.10 -7.13 25.30
N ARG A 577 21.96 -6.48 25.51
CA ARG A 577 21.20 -6.44 26.77
C ARG A 577 19.73 -6.78 26.51
N SER A 578 19.03 -7.35 27.47
CA SER A 578 17.65 -7.80 27.32
C SER A 578 16.83 -7.45 28.56
N THR A 579 15.76 -6.66 28.38
CA THR A 579 14.71 -6.52 29.41
C THR A 579 13.72 -7.68 29.37
N LEU A 580 13.81 -8.55 28.35
CA LEU A 580 13.08 -9.81 28.31
C LEU A 580 13.76 -10.85 29.21
N PRO A 581 12.99 -11.60 30.02
CA PRO A 581 13.51 -12.76 30.71
C PRO A 581 13.94 -13.85 29.72
N VAL A 582 15.22 -14.22 29.78
CA VAL A 582 15.84 -15.18 28.85
C VAL A 582 15.33 -16.60 29.14
N GLY A 583 14.69 -17.22 28.15
CA GLY A 583 14.14 -18.58 28.28
C GLY A 583 12.72 -18.67 28.86
N ALA A 584 12.07 -17.55 29.18
CA ALA A 584 10.67 -17.54 29.67
C ALA A 584 9.61 -17.76 28.57
N GLY A 585 10.04 -17.87 27.31
CA GLY A 585 9.14 -18.10 26.18
C GLY A 585 8.54 -16.85 25.53
N LEU A 586 9.06 -15.67 25.89
CA LEU A 586 8.65 -14.36 25.36
C LEU A 586 9.44 -13.92 24.10
N GLY A 587 10.04 -14.87 23.38
CA GLY A 587 10.76 -14.58 22.13
C GLY A 587 12.11 -13.87 22.29
N SER A 588 12.85 -14.09 23.39
CA SER A 588 14.18 -13.49 23.59
C SER A 588 15.21 -13.88 22.53
N SER A 589 15.14 -15.08 21.95
CA SER A 589 15.99 -15.47 20.82
C SER A 589 15.69 -14.63 19.58
N ALA A 590 14.42 -14.50 19.21
CA ALA A 590 14.00 -13.74 18.04
C ALA A 590 14.35 -12.26 18.17
N SER A 591 14.12 -11.69 19.35
CA SER A 591 14.50 -10.32 19.68
C SER A 591 16.03 -10.10 19.54
N PHE A 592 16.85 -11.04 20.03
CA PHE A 592 18.31 -11.02 19.83
C PHE A 592 18.70 -11.17 18.35
N SER A 593 18.10 -12.12 17.63
CA SER A 593 18.33 -12.38 16.21
C SER A 593 18.05 -11.15 15.36
N VAL A 594 16.97 -10.42 15.65
CA VAL A 594 16.63 -9.15 14.99
C VAL A 594 17.66 -8.07 15.32
N CYS A 595 18.08 -7.94 16.58
CA CYS A 595 19.11 -6.96 16.96
C CYS A 595 20.45 -7.24 16.26
N ALA A 596 20.93 -8.49 16.31
CA ALA A 596 22.18 -8.90 15.69
C ALA A 596 22.13 -8.72 14.17
N ALA A 597 21.05 -9.17 13.50
CA ALA A 597 20.87 -9.00 12.07
C ALA A 597 20.84 -7.52 11.67
N THR A 598 20.08 -6.68 12.39
CA THR A 598 20.00 -5.24 12.11
C THR A 598 21.38 -4.59 12.23
N ALA A 599 22.08 -4.81 13.34
CA ALA A 599 23.42 -4.25 13.57
C ALA A 599 24.40 -4.65 12.46
N LEU A 600 24.44 -5.93 12.10
CA LEU A 600 25.31 -6.44 11.05
C LEU A 600 24.95 -5.88 9.68
N LEU A 601 23.67 -5.80 9.33
CA LEU A 601 23.22 -5.23 8.06
C LEU A 601 23.58 -3.74 7.92
N ILE A 602 23.51 -2.98 9.02
CA ILE A 602 23.96 -1.57 9.04
C ILE A 602 25.47 -1.50 8.81
N LEU A 603 26.25 -2.28 9.57
CA LEU A 603 27.72 -2.26 9.52
C LEU A 603 28.27 -2.75 8.17
N HIS A 604 27.60 -3.72 7.55
CA HIS A 604 27.91 -4.20 6.19
C HIS A 604 27.27 -3.35 5.07
N ARG A 605 26.63 -2.23 5.42
CA ARG A 605 25.97 -1.29 4.47
C ARG A 605 24.95 -1.97 3.55
N ARG A 606 24.26 -3.00 4.06
CA ARG A 606 23.18 -3.72 3.36
C ARG A 606 21.83 -3.03 3.52
N ILE A 607 21.65 -2.30 4.62
CA ILE A 607 20.48 -1.46 4.84
C ILE A 607 20.93 -0.01 5.08
N SER A 608 20.13 0.95 4.59
CA SER A 608 20.34 2.38 4.82
C SER A 608 19.19 2.93 5.67
N ILE A 609 19.52 3.75 6.66
CA ILE A 609 18.54 4.33 7.58
C ILE A 609 18.21 5.75 7.10
N PRO A 610 16.92 6.13 6.98
CA PRO A 610 16.53 7.46 6.55
C PRO A 610 16.91 8.54 7.59
N ASN A 611 16.96 9.80 7.15
CA ASN A 611 17.15 10.94 8.06
C ASN A 611 15.94 11.10 9.00
N GLN A 612 16.17 11.70 10.18
CA GLN A 612 15.12 11.88 11.19
C GLN A 612 13.97 12.77 10.66
N PRO A 613 12.70 12.34 10.76
CA PRO A 613 11.55 13.17 10.37
C PRO A 613 11.34 14.37 11.34
N PRO A 614 10.68 15.46 10.90
CA PRO A 614 10.43 16.65 11.73
C PRO A 614 9.52 16.38 12.95
N ARG A 615 9.68 17.21 14.00
CA ARG A 615 8.85 17.19 15.22
C ARG A 615 7.39 17.47 14.85
N THR A 616 6.44 16.67 15.33
CA THR A 616 4.99 16.98 15.25
C THR A 616 4.48 17.33 16.65
N ARG A 617 3.34 18.02 16.67
CA ARG A 617 2.66 18.58 17.85
C ARG A 617 2.45 17.55 18.96
N ARG A 618 2.57 18.00 20.21
CA ARG A 618 2.24 17.24 21.43
C ARG A 618 0.75 16.88 21.46
N ALA A 619 0.41 15.69 21.93
CA ALA A 619 -0.97 15.24 22.14
C ALA A 619 -1.74 16.21 23.07
N THR A 620 -3.02 16.48 22.77
CA THR A 620 -3.92 17.27 23.62
C THR A 620 -5.00 16.37 24.24
N ILE A 621 -5.59 16.80 25.35
CA ILE A 621 -6.67 16.07 26.05
C ILE A 621 -7.88 15.82 25.13
N SER A 622 -8.12 16.70 24.16
CA SER A 622 -9.23 16.62 23.19
C SER A 622 -8.90 15.85 21.90
N SER A 623 -7.63 15.50 21.69
CA SER A 623 -7.18 14.67 20.58
C SER A 623 -5.92 13.94 21.04
N PRO A 624 -6.07 12.79 21.71
CA PRO A 624 -4.93 11.95 22.02
C PRO A 624 -4.39 11.46 20.68
N ALA A 625 -3.37 12.12 20.14
CA ALA A 625 -2.48 11.48 19.18
C ALA A 625 -2.10 10.14 19.81
N HIS A 626 -2.39 9.02 19.14
CA HIS A 626 -2.18 7.70 19.73
C HIS A 626 -0.69 7.51 20.04
N VAL A 627 -0.32 7.76 21.30
CA VAL A 627 1.00 7.50 21.85
C VAL A 627 1.03 6.00 22.12
N HIS A 628 1.89 5.26 21.42
CA HIS A 628 2.29 3.94 21.91
C HIS A 628 2.83 4.14 23.32
N ILE A 629 2.22 3.49 24.32
CA ILE A 629 2.38 3.82 25.75
C ILE A 629 3.85 3.83 26.21
N SER A 630 4.73 3.15 25.48
CA SER A 630 6.16 3.08 25.75
C SER A 630 7.08 3.89 24.82
N HIS A 631 6.61 4.28 23.63
CA HIS A 631 7.43 4.96 22.63
C HIS A 631 6.68 6.12 21.98
N GLN A 632 7.28 7.31 21.98
CA GLN A 632 6.81 8.45 21.16
C GLN A 632 7.13 8.25 19.65
N GLY A 633 7.43 7.01 19.26
CA GLY A 633 8.01 6.61 17.99
C GLY A 633 6.98 6.55 16.87
N ARG A 634 7.29 7.21 15.76
CA ARG A 634 6.57 7.06 14.50
C ARG A 634 7.24 5.97 13.66
N ARG A 635 6.47 5.28 12.84
CA ARG A 635 6.97 4.35 11.81
C ARG A 635 7.88 5.11 10.86
N ALA A 636 9.19 4.88 10.97
CA ALA A 636 10.21 5.58 10.19
C ALA A 636 11.16 4.60 9.49
N ILE A 637 11.18 3.32 9.89
CA ILE A 637 11.92 2.28 9.17
C ILE A 637 11.06 1.80 7.98
N PRO A 638 11.55 1.89 6.73
CA PRO A 638 10.79 1.45 5.56
C PRO A 638 10.46 -0.05 5.59
N PRO A 639 9.30 -0.49 5.05
CA PRO A 639 8.94 -1.91 4.99
C PRO A 639 9.99 -2.80 4.33
N ALA A 640 10.66 -2.32 3.26
CA ALA A 640 11.73 -3.07 2.60
C ALA A 640 12.94 -3.32 3.52
N VAL A 641 13.27 -2.37 4.40
CA VAL A 641 14.34 -2.53 5.40
C VAL A 641 13.92 -3.56 6.45
N ALA A 642 12.67 -3.48 6.93
CA ALA A 642 12.12 -4.45 7.85
C ALA A 642 12.11 -5.87 7.24
N GLU A 643 11.68 -6.04 5.98
CA GLU A 643 11.71 -7.33 5.28
C GLU A 643 13.11 -7.91 5.11
N GLU A 644 14.11 -7.06 4.82
CA GLU A 644 15.52 -7.47 4.75
C GLU A 644 15.98 -7.95 6.14
N VAL A 645 15.75 -7.17 7.20
CA VAL A 645 16.08 -7.58 8.57
C VAL A 645 15.38 -8.88 8.96
N ASN A 646 14.10 -9.04 8.62
CA ASN A 646 13.34 -10.25 8.92
C ASN A 646 13.93 -11.50 8.27
N ARG A 647 14.37 -11.39 7.01
CA ARG A 647 15.04 -12.50 6.30
C ARG A 647 16.31 -12.93 7.02
N TRP A 648 17.17 -12.00 7.42
CA TRP A 648 18.42 -12.31 8.11
C TRP A 648 18.22 -12.75 9.56
N ALA A 649 17.24 -12.18 10.26
CA ALA A 649 16.83 -12.63 11.59
C ALA A 649 16.29 -14.07 11.57
N PHE A 650 15.57 -14.46 10.51
CA PHE A 650 15.12 -15.83 10.32
C PHE A 650 16.28 -16.82 10.15
N ILE A 651 17.37 -16.42 9.47
CA ILE A 651 18.60 -17.23 9.38
C ILE A 651 19.25 -17.40 10.77
N ALA A 652 19.33 -16.32 11.57
CA ALA A 652 19.81 -16.43 12.95
C ALA A 652 18.92 -17.33 13.81
N GLU A 653 17.60 -17.24 13.70
CA GLU A 653 16.68 -18.16 14.40
C GLU A 653 16.85 -19.62 13.95
N LYS A 654 17.15 -19.87 12.66
CA LYS A 654 17.49 -21.21 12.16
C LYS A 654 18.77 -21.72 12.82
N VAL A 655 19.78 -20.87 13.00
CA VAL A 655 21.02 -21.25 13.69
C VAL A 655 20.73 -21.58 15.16
N LEU A 656 19.84 -20.84 15.83
CA LEU A 656 19.51 -21.04 17.24
C LEU A 656 18.64 -22.27 17.51
N HIS A 657 17.63 -22.52 16.67
CA HIS A 657 16.58 -23.53 16.94
C HIS A 657 16.46 -24.63 15.87
N GLY A 658 17.22 -24.54 14.79
CA GLY A 658 17.17 -25.46 13.64
C GLY A 658 16.02 -25.16 12.68
N ASN A 659 14.78 -25.42 13.13
CA ASN A 659 13.57 -25.33 12.29
C ASN A 659 12.52 -24.35 12.89
N PRO A 660 12.79 -23.04 12.95
CA PRO A 660 11.84 -22.04 13.41
C PRO A 660 10.66 -21.88 12.45
N SER A 661 9.50 -21.47 12.97
CA SER A 661 8.29 -21.21 12.18
C SER A 661 8.30 -19.87 11.43
N GLY A 662 9.22 -18.97 11.77
CA GLY A 662 9.30 -17.61 11.20
C GLY A 662 8.39 -16.57 11.89
N VAL A 663 7.46 -17.02 12.73
CA VAL A 663 6.50 -16.14 13.43
C VAL A 663 7.22 -15.23 14.42
N ASP A 664 8.12 -15.79 15.21
CA ASP A 664 8.73 -15.07 16.35
C ASP A 664 9.60 -13.90 15.87
N ASN A 665 10.44 -14.11 14.86
CA ASN A 665 11.21 -13.02 14.25
C ASN A 665 10.32 -12.03 13.49
N SER A 666 9.25 -12.48 12.83
CA SER A 666 8.35 -11.57 12.11
C SER A 666 7.62 -10.63 13.06
N VAL A 667 7.12 -11.12 14.20
CA VAL A 667 6.55 -10.26 15.26
C VAL A 667 7.61 -9.29 15.80
N ALA A 668 8.83 -9.77 16.06
CA ALA A 668 9.91 -8.93 16.58
C ALA A 668 10.33 -7.82 15.59
N VAL A 669 10.29 -8.09 14.29
CA VAL A 669 10.61 -7.08 13.27
C VAL A 669 9.47 -6.11 13.03
N PHE A 670 8.26 -6.60 12.74
CA PHE A 670 7.16 -5.77 12.27
C PHE A 670 6.34 -5.12 13.39
N GLY A 671 6.41 -5.64 14.61
CA GLY A 671 5.58 -5.17 15.72
C GLY A 671 4.11 -5.50 15.55
N GLY A 672 3.26 -4.85 16.34
CA GLY A 672 1.81 -5.05 16.30
C GLY A 672 1.40 -6.49 16.64
N ALA A 673 0.43 -7.01 15.88
CA ALA A 673 -0.03 -8.39 15.98
C ALA A 673 -0.17 -9.03 14.59
N LEU A 674 -0.01 -10.36 14.54
CA LEU A 674 -0.16 -11.16 13.33
C LEU A 674 -0.92 -12.45 13.62
N ALA A 675 -1.74 -12.88 12.67
CA ALA A 675 -2.38 -14.18 12.65
C ALA A 675 -1.51 -15.15 11.84
N TYR A 676 -1.30 -16.35 12.36
CA TYR A 676 -0.48 -17.39 11.72
C TYR A 676 -1.17 -18.75 11.75
N THR A 677 -1.19 -19.41 10.60
CA THR A 677 -1.70 -20.78 10.47
C THR A 677 -0.66 -21.65 9.75
N ARG A 678 -0.43 -22.86 10.26
CA ARG A 678 0.58 -23.78 9.71
C ARG A 678 0.18 -24.27 8.31
N SER A 679 1.12 -24.19 7.36
CA SER A 679 0.96 -24.67 5.98
C SER A 679 0.60 -26.17 5.95
N GLY A 680 -0.49 -26.52 5.25
CA GLY A 680 -0.99 -27.90 5.11
C GLY A 680 -2.37 -28.17 5.72
N PHE A 681 -2.92 -27.24 6.49
CA PHE A 681 -4.25 -27.37 7.15
C PHE A 681 -5.34 -26.46 6.54
N LEU A 682 -5.02 -25.69 5.49
CA LEU A 682 -5.98 -24.79 4.83
C LEU A 682 -6.82 -25.54 3.79
N ILE A 683 -8.15 -25.49 3.92
CA ILE A 683 -9.10 -26.03 2.94
C ILE A 683 -9.90 -24.85 2.34
N GLY A 684 -9.63 -24.50 1.08
CA GLY A 684 -10.39 -23.48 0.33
C GLY A 684 -9.75 -23.09 -1.01
N PRO A 685 -10.55 -22.66 -2.03
CA PRO A 685 -10.01 -22.23 -3.32
C PRO A 685 -9.33 -20.86 -3.17
N GLY A 686 -7.99 -20.84 -3.22
CA GLY A 686 -7.17 -19.63 -3.10
C GLY A 686 -6.02 -19.71 -2.08
N ALA A 687 -5.92 -20.79 -1.30
CA ALA A 687 -4.82 -20.97 -0.35
C ALA A 687 -3.47 -21.16 -1.07
N LYS A 688 -2.58 -20.16 -0.99
CA LYS A 688 -1.19 -20.27 -1.45
C LYS A 688 -0.43 -21.26 -0.55
N LYS A 689 0.51 -22.00 -1.15
CA LYS A 689 1.27 -23.09 -0.50
C LYS A 689 2.35 -22.62 0.50
N ASP A 690 2.55 -21.32 0.65
CA ASP A 690 3.57 -20.74 1.51
C ASP A 690 2.92 -20.16 2.77
N GLN A 691 3.57 -20.33 3.92
CA GLN A 691 3.14 -19.95 5.27
C GLN A 691 2.25 -18.69 5.31
N ASN A 692 0.98 -18.81 5.73
CA ASN A 692 0.04 -17.69 5.86
C ASN A 692 0.31 -16.94 7.17
N MET A 693 1.16 -15.92 7.12
CA MET A 693 1.28 -14.88 8.16
C MET A 693 0.52 -13.64 7.71
N GLU A 694 -0.52 -13.26 8.43
CA GLU A 694 -1.41 -12.13 8.08
C GLU A 694 -1.34 -11.06 9.18
N PRO A 695 -0.86 -9.83 8.89
CA PRO A 695 -0.82 -8.76 9.87
C PRO A 695 -2.24 -8.33 10.29
N ILE A 696 -2.42 -8.05 11.58
CA ILE A 696 -3.65 -7.49 12.15
C ILE A 696 -3.52 -5.97 12.15
N HIS A 697 -4.17 -5.32 11.19
CA HIS A 697 -4.15 -3.87 11.05
C HIS A 697 -5.09 -3.20 12.07
N GLY A 698 -4.73 -2.02 12.57
CA GLY A 698 -5.55 -1.26 13.53
C GLY A 698 -5.38 -1.65 15.00
N PHE A 699 -4.59 -2.69 15.30
CA PHE A 699 -4.34 -3.12 16.68
C PHE A 699 -3.64 -2.02 17.51
N LYS A 700 -4.35 -1.50 18.51
CA LYS A 700 -3.83 -0.51 19.47
C LYS A 700 -3.22 -1.22 20.67
N SER A 701 -2.05 -0.77 21.13
CA SER A 701 -1.34 -1.43 22.23
C SER A 701 -2.19 -1.56 23.49
N LEU A 702 -2.13 -2.71 24.16
CA LEU A 702 -2.86 -3.04 25.40
C LEU A 702 -1.89 -3.25 26.55
N LYS A 703 -2.30 -2.91 27.77
CA LYS A 703 -1.49 -3.17 28.98
C LYS A 703 -1.66 -4.63 29.41
N PHE A 704 -0.56 -5.32 29.63
CA PHE A 704 -0.55 -6.68 30.15
C PHE A 704 0.44 -6.79 31.31
N LEU A 705 0.09 -7.63 32.28
CA LEU A 705 1.01 -8.15 33.27
C LEU A 705 1.43 -9.56 32.85
N LEU A 706 2.72 -9.73 32.56
CA LEU A 706 3.31 -11.03 32.23
C LEU A 706 3.98 -11.60 33.47
N THR A 707 3.63 -12.83 33.85
CA THR A 707 4.17 -13.44 35.07
C THR A 707 4.93 -14.71 34.72
N ASN A 708 6.24 -14.73 34.93
CA ASN A 708 7.06 -15.92 34.75
C ASN A 708 6.94 -16.81 36.00
N SER A 709 6.46 -18.04 35.81
CA SER A 709 6.28 -19.02 36.87
C SER A 709 7.58 -19.64 37.36
N LYS A 710 8.71 -19.40 36.67
CA LYS A 710 10.03 -20.03 36.89
C LYS A 710 10.05 -21.56 36.70
N VAL A 711 8.93 -22.17 36.34
CA VAL A 711 8.85 -23.59 36.03
C VAL A 711 9.37 -23.81 34.60
N PRO A 712 10.44 -24.61 34.41
CA PRO A 712 10.94 -24.93 33.08
C PRO A 712 9.90 -25.76 32.31
N ARG A 713 9.83 -25.54 30.99
CA ARG A 713 8.86 -26.23 30.12
C ARG A 713 9.56 -27.10 29.08
N ASP A 714 9.03 -28.29 28.83
CA ASP A 714 9.38 -29.10 27.66
C ASP A 714 8.26 -29.00 26.61
N THR A 715 8.45 -28.08 25.66
CA THR A 715 7.49 -27.87 24.57
C THR A 715 7.32 -29.11 23.69
N LYS A 716 8.38 -29.91 23.48
CA LYS A 716 8.29 -31.11 22.64
C LYS A 716 7.45 -32.17 23.32
N GLN A 717 7.67 -32.38 24.62
CA GLN A 717 6.90 -33.34 25.40
C GLN A 717 5.42 -32.94 25.50
N LEU A 718 5.12 -31.68 25.78
CA LEU A 718 3.73 -31.21 25.87
C LEU A 718 2.97 -31.38 24.55
N VAL A 719 3.60 -31.03 23.42
CA VAL A 719 3.00 -31.24 22.09
C VAL A 719 2.81 -32.73 21.79
N ALA A 720 3.75 -33.58 22.18
CA ALA A 720 3.62 -35.03 22.04
C ALA A 720 2.48 -35.60 22.91
N ASN A 721 2.28 -35.07 24.12
CA ASN A 721 1.19 -35.48 25.01
C ASN A 721 -0.18 -35.15 24.39
N VAL A 722 -0.37 -33.94 23.87
CA VAL A 722 -1.61 -33.55 23.18
C VAL A 722 -1.80 -34.36 21.89
N GLY A 723 -0.73 -34.64 21.14
CA GLY A 723 -0.78 -35.54 19.99
C GLY A 723 -1.22 -36.96 20.35
N THR A 724 -0.75 -37.48 21.48
CA THR A 724 -1.16 -38.79 22.02
C THR A 724 -2.61 -38.77 22.47
N LEU A 725 -3.03 -37.71 23.17
CA LEU A 725 -4.42 -37.53 23.59
C LEU A 725 -5.35 -37.44 22.37
N LYS A 726 -4.96 -36.71 21.32
CA LYS A 726 -5.70 -36.64 20.06
C LYS A 726 -5.84 -38.00 19.39
N ALA A 727 -4.81 -38.84 19.42
CA ALA A 727 -4.86 -40.18 18.86
C ALA A 727 -5.79 -41.11 19.66
N LYS A 728 -5.89 -40.90 20.99
CA LYS A 728 -6.72 -41.71 21.89
C LYS A 728 -8.19 -41.27 21.89
N GLU A 729 -8.44 -39.95 21.90
CA GLU A 729 -9.76 -39.33 22.04
C GLU A 729 -9.93 -38.21 21.00
N PRO A 730 -10.03 -38.56 19.69
CA PRO A 730 -9.98 -37.58 18.60
C PRO A 730 -11.13 -36.58 18.63
N GLU A 731 -12.37 -37.03 18.84
CA GLU A 731 -13.55 -36.14 18.87
C GLU A 731 -13.48 -35.13 20.01
N TYR A 732 -12.99 -35.54 21.18
CA TYR A 732 -12.82 -34.66 22.34
C TYR A 732 -11.80 -33.55 22.05
N VAL A 733 -10.62 -33.92 21.56
CA VAL A 733 -9.55 -32.96 21.27
C VAL A 733 -9.91 -32.06 20.09
N GLU A 734 -10.54 -32.58 19.03
CA GLU A 734 -10.95 -31.78 17.87
C GLU A 734 -12.02 -30.75 18.20
N ASN A 735 -12.99 -31.10 19.06
CA ASN A 735 -13.96 -30.13 19.57
C ASN A 735 -13.27 -29.01 20.36
N ILE A 736 -12.26 -29.32 21.19
CA ILE A 736 -11.51 -28.28 21.90
C ILE A 736 -10.74 -27.40 20.91
N LEU A 737 -10.03 -27.99 19.95
CA LEU A 737 -9.28 -27.24 18.93
C LEU A 737 -10.19 -26.32 18.10
N GLN A 738 -11.41 -26.77 17.79
CA GLN A 738 -12.40 -25.96 17.08
C GLN A 738 -12.86 -24.75 17.91
N HIS A 739 -13.09 -24.91 19.22
CA HIS A 739 -13.40 -23.77 20.09
C HIS A 739 -12.22 -22.78 20.18
N VAL A 740 -10.98 -23.28 20.30
CA VAL A 740 -9.78 -22.42 20.28
C VAL A 740 -9.63 -21.66 18.95
N GLN A 741 -10.04 -22.26 17.83
CA GLN A 741 -10.10 -21.57 16.53
C GLN A 741 -11.14 -20.45 16.53
N VAL A 742 -12.35 -20.70 17.04
CA VAL A 742 -13.40 -19.67 17.16
C VAL A 742 -12.93 -18.50 18.03
N ILE A 743 -12.29 -18.78 19.17
CA ILE A 743 -11.69 -17.78 20.05
C ILE A 743 -10.65 -16.94 19.28
N SER A 744 -9.81 -17.58 18.49
CA SER A 744 -8.76 -16.91 17.71
C SER A 744 -9.36 -16.04 16.60
N ASP A 745 -10.43 -16.49 15.93
CA ASP A 745 -11.13 -15.71 14.90
C ASP A 745 -11.84 -14.49 15.51
N GLU A 746 -12.50 -14.65 16.65
CA GLU A 746 -13.18 -13.55 17.33
C GLU A 746 -12.19 -12.53 17.90
N ALA A 747 -11.08 -12.99 18.49
CA ALA A 747 -10.00 -12.12 18.89
C ALA A 747 -9.43 -11.35 17.68
N ARG A 748 -9.19 -12.02 16.55
CA ARG A 748 -8.70 -11.37 15.32
C ARG A 748 -9.68 -10.29 14.85
N ARG A 749 -10.98 -10.59 14.85
CA ARG A 749 -12.04 -9.63 14.49
C ARG A 749 -12.02 -8.42 15.40
N ALA A 750 -12.03 -8.63 16.73
CA ALA A 750 -12.02 -7.56 17.71
C ALA A 750 -10.76 -6.69 17.62
N LEU A 751 -9.58 -7.30 17.45
CA LEU A 751 -8.31 -6.56 17.33
C LEU A 751 -8.18 -5.76 16.02
N SER A 752 -8.93 -6.14 14.97
CA SER A 752 -8.89 -5.49 13.65
C SER A 752 -9.96 -4.39 13.46
N ASP A 753 -10.94 -4.31 14.35
CA ASP A 753 -12.10 -3.42 14.21
C ASP A 753 -11.76 -1.98 14.67
N PRO A 754 -11.73 -0.99 13.75
CA PRO A 754 -11.42 0.39 14.12
C PRO A 754 -12.57 1.12 14.83
N GLU A 755 -13.80 0.60 14.74
CA GLU A 755 -15.01 1.22 15.31
C GLU A 755 -15.30 0.72 16.73
N LEU A 756 -14.69 -0.40 17.13
CA LEU A 756 -14.88 -0.97 18.47
C LEU A 756 -14.29 -0.05 19.54
N SER A 757 -15.10 0.30 20.54
CA SER A 757 -14.65 1.13 21.66
C SER A 757 -13.58 0.39 22.49
N ARG A 758 -12.68 1.14 23.12
CA ARG A 758 -11.58 0.58 23.92
C ARG A 758 -12.08 -0.29 25.09
N GLU A 759 -13.20 0.11 25.69
CA GLU A 759 -13.88 -0.64 26.74
C GLU A 759 -14.45 -1.95 26.20
N ALA A 760 -15.17 -1.92 25.07
CA ALA A 760 -15.74 -3.10 24.45
C ALA A 760 -14.66 -4.10 23.99
N LEU A 761 -13.55 -3.59 23.43
CA LEU A 761 -12.39 -4.40 23.06
C LEU A 761 -11.79 -5.12 24.28
N THR A 762 -11.52 -4.38 25.36
CA THR A 762 -10.91 -4.94 26.57
C THR A 762 -11.85 -5.96 27.23
N GLY A 763 -13.16 -5.68 27.24
CA GLY A 763 -14.19 -6.61 27.72
C GLY A 763 -14.23 -7.91 26.92
N ALA A 764 -14.26 -7.82 25.59
CA ALA A 764 -14.25 -8.99 24.71
C ALA A 764 -12.99 -9.85 24.92
N LEU A 765 -11.81 -9.23 24.94
CA LEU A 765 -10.56 -9.95 25.15
C LEU A 765 -10.47 -10.59 26.55
N THR A 766 -11.02 -9.94 27.58
CA THR A 766 -11.09 -10.50 28.94
C THR A 766 -11.90 -11.80 28.98
N SER A 767 -13.06 -11.81 28.32
CA SER A 767 -13.90 -13.01 28.21
C SER A 767 -13.19 -14.13 27.43
N LEU A 768 -12.60 -13.80 26.28
CA LEU A 768 -11.86 -14.76 25.46
C LEU A 768 -10.65 -15.35 26.20
N ILE A 769 -9.97 -14.56 27.04
CA ILE A 769 -8.83 -15.04 27.84
C ILE A 769 -9.26 -16.12 28.83
N ASP A 770 -10.36 -15.89 29.54
CA ASP A 770 -10.87 -16.82 30.56
C ASP A 770 -11.37 -18.12 29.91
N GLU A 771 -12.12 -18.00 28.81
CA GLU A 771 -12.62 -19.16 28.04
C GLU A 771 -11.47 -20.00 27.46
N ASN A 772 -10.47 -19.34 26.87
CA ASN A 772 -9.32 -20.03 26.28
C ASN A 772 -8.52 -20.82 27.33
N HIS A 773 -8.36 -20.28 28.54
CA HIS A 773 -7.65 -20.98 29.61
C HIS A 773 -8.33 -22.30 30.00
N VAL A 774 -9.67 -22.32 30.07
CA VAL A 774 -10.44 -23.54 30.35
C VAL A 774 -10.14 -24.63 29.31
N HIS A 775 -10.10 -24.26 28.03
CA HIS A 775 -9.75 -25.19 26.96
C HIS A 775 -8.30 -25.70 27.06
N LEU A 776 -7.35 -24.84 27.44
CA LEU A 776 -5.95 -25.22 27.63
C LEU A 776 -5.75 -26.17 28.82
N VAL A 777 -6.49 -25.97 29.92
CA VAL A 777 -6.51 -26.92 31.05
C VAL A 777 -7.06 -28.28 30.60
N ASN A 778 -8.14 -28.29 29.83
CA ASN A 778 -8.76 -29.52 29.29
C ASN A 778 -7.84 -30.28 28.32
N LEU A 779 -6.95 -29.58 27.61
CA LEU A 779 -5.91 -30.21 26.79
C LEU A 779 -4.75 -30.78 27.63
N GLY A 780 -4.74 -30.57 28.95
CA GLY A 780 -3.70 -31.04 29.85
C GLY A 780 -2.38 -30.27 29.73
N VAL A 781 -2.44 -29.01 29.24
CA VAL A 781 -1.23 -28.18 29.04
C VAL A 781 -1.02 -27.12 30.13
N SER A 782 -1.88 -27.05 31.15
CA SER A 782 -1.66 -26.17 32.31
C SER A 782 -0.73 -26.79 33.36
N HIS A 783 -0.38 -26.03 34.41
CA HIS A 783 0.48 -26.44 35.52
C HIS A 783 -0.01 -25.78 36.82
N GLU A 784 0.22 -26.42 37.97
CA GLU A 784 -0.20 -25.91 39.30
C GLU A 784 0.26 -24.46 39.54
N SER A 785 1.53 -24.15 39.23
CA SER A 785 2.06 -22.78 39.33
C SER A 785 1.33 -21.75 38.46
N LEU A 786 0.78 -22.15 37.30
CA LEU A 786 0.03 -21.25 36.41
C LEU A 786 -1.38 -21.01 36.96
N GLU A 787 -1.97 -22.01 37.59
CA GLU A 787 -3.26 -21.86 38.29
C GLU A 787 -3.10 -20.97 39.54
N GLU A 788 -2.00 -21.08 40.30
CA GLU A 788 -1.72 -20.20 41.43
C GLU A 788 -1.63 -18.72 41.01
N ILE A 789 -0.95 -18.43 39.89
CA ILE A 789 -0.90 -17.06 39.32
C ILE A 789 -2.32 -16.59 38.95
N ARG A 790 -3.14 -17.48 38.40
CA ARG A 790 -4.53 -17.18 38.02
C ARG A 790 -5.39 -16.91 39.26
N ASP A 791 -5.22 -17.65 40.34
CA ASP A 791 -5.95 -17.44 41.59
C ASP A 791 -5.61 -16.08 42.23
N ILE A 792 -4.32 -15.73 42.30
CA ILE A 792 -3.84 -14.44 42.83
C ILE A 792 -4.42 -13.26 42.01
N THR A 793 -4.41 -13.38 40.69
CA THR A 793 -4.92 -12.32 39.80
C THR A 793 -6.46 -12.26 39.78
N ALA A 794 -7.14 -13.41 39.84
CA ALA A 794 -8.60 -13.50 39.88
C ALA A 794 -9.20 -12.92 41.17
N ALA A 795 -8.52 -13.08 42.31
CA ALA A 795 -8.89 -12.45 43.58
C ALA A 795 -8.96 -10.90 43.49
N ASN A 796 -8.29 -10.34 42.48
CA ASN A 796 -8.24 -8.90 42.21
C ASN A 796 -9.05 -8.50 40.96
N GLY A 797 -9.96 -9.37 40.50
CA GLY A 797 -10.87 -9.10 39.38
C GLY A 797 -10.23 -9.17 38.00
N LEU A 798 -9.01 -9.67 37.87
CA LEU A 798 -8.31 -9.81 36.59
C LEU A 798 -8.54 -11.21 35.99
N ARG A 799 -8.27 -11.35 34.69
CA ARG A 799 -8.30 -12.64 33.99
C ARG A 799 -6.94 -12.95 33.39
N THR A 800 -6.53 -14.19 33.61
CA THR A 800 -5.18 -14.67 33.31
C THR A 800 -5.28 -16.01 32.61
N LYS A 801 -4.39 -16.22 31.65
CA LYS A 801 -4.21 -17.51 31.01
C LYS A 801 -2.74 -17.81 30.77
N LEU A 802 -2.41 -19.05 30.46
CA LEU A 802 -1.07 -19.41 30.02
C LEU A 802 -0.77 -18.88 28.60
N THR A 803 0.52 -18.69 28.28
CA THR A 803 0.98 -18.41 26.91
C THR A 803 2.06 -19.39 26.45
N GLY A 804 2.12 -19.63 25.13
CA GLY A 804 3.10 -20.54 24.53
C GLY A 804 2.69 -22.01 24.62
N ALA A 805 3.63 -22.88 25.01
CA ALA A 805 3.42 -24.33 24.94
C ALA A 805 2.72 -24.93 26.17
N GLY A 806 2.59 -24.20 27.27
CA GLY A 806 2.08 -24.71 28.55
C GLY A 806 3.14 -25.40 29.43
N GLY A 807 2.68 -26.12 30.46
CA GLY A 807 3.47 -26.91 31.43
C GLY A 807 4.39 -26.10 32.35
N GLY A 808 4.23 -24.77 32.38
CA GLY A 808 5.12 -23.80 33.03
C GLY A 808 5.30 -22.55 32.16
N GLY A 809 6.37 -21.79 32.40
CA GLY A 809 6.70 -20.59 31.62
C GLY A 809 5.93 -19.33 32.05
N CYS A 810 5.33 -18.60 31.11
CA CYS A 810 4.66 -17.33 31.41
C CYS A 810 3.13 -17.45 31.37
N ALA A 811 2.50 -16.71 32.26
CA ALA A 811 1.09 -16.35 32.22
C ALA A 811 0.91 -14.92 31.69
N VAL A 812 -0.23 -14.66 31.05
CA VAL A 812 -0.61 -13.35 30.52
C VAL A 812 -1.91 -12.88 31.17
N THR A 813 -1.86 -11.70 31.78
CA THR A 813 -3.01 -11.06 32.44
C THR A 813 -3.30 -9.74 31.76
N LEU A 814 -4.49 -9.58 31.20
CA LEU A 814 -4.92 -8.31 30.59
C LEU A 814 -5.25 -7.31 31.69
N ILE A 815 -4.70 -6.09 31.61
CA ILE A 815 -4.93 -5.03 32.58
C ILE A 815 -5.82 -3.96 31.92
N PRO A 816 -7.04 -3.72 32.43
CA PRO A 816 -7.91 -2.64 31.96
C PRO A 816 -7.23 -1.26 32.09
N ASP A 817 -7.53 -0.35 31.16
CA ASP A 817 -6.87 0.96 31.13
C ASP A 817 -7.17 1.83 32.38
N ASP A 818 -8.34 1.62 32.99
CA ASP A 818 -8.87 2.29 34.18
C ASP A 818 -8.58 1.55 35.50
N TYR A 819 -7.82 0.45 35.46
CA TYR A 819 -7.46 -0.32 36.65
C TYR A 819 -6.57 0.51 37.60
N GLU A 820 -6.95 0.59 38.88
CA GLU A 820 -6.28 1.43 39.88
C GLU A 820 -4.81 1.03 40.09
N SER A 821 -3.88 2.00 40.01
CA SER A 821 -2.44 1.76 40.12
C SER A 821 -2.01 1.15 41.46
N GLU A 822 -2.68 1.51 42.56
CA GLU A 822 -2.40 0.96 43.90
C GLU A 822 -2.77 -0.52 43.98
N LYS A 823 -3.93 -0.90 43.41
CA LYS A 823 -4.36 -2.31 43.29
C LYS A 823 -3.42 -3.11 42.39
N LEU A 824 -3.00 -2.52 41.26
CA LEU A 824 -2.05 -3.16 40.35
C LEU A 824 -0.71 -3.44 41.05
N GLN A 825 -0.20 -2.48 41.82
CA GLN A 825 1.05 -2.65 42.56
C GLN A 825 0.90 -3.75 43.62
N ALA A 826 -0.22 -3.80 44.35
CA ALA A 826 -0.49 -4.87 45.32
C ALA A 826 -0.52 -6.27 44.67
N VAL A 827 -1.08 -6.39 43.46
CA VAL A 827 -1.06 -7.66 42.69
C VAL A 827 0.37 -8.04 42.31
N ILE A 828 1.17 -7.08 41.83
CA ILE A 828 2.58 -7.29 41.48
C ILE A 828 3.38 -7.75 42.71
N ASP A 829 3.19 -7.09 43.85
CA ASP A 829 3.89 -7.42 45.09
C ASP A 829 3.46 -8.80 45.62
N SER A 830 2.19 -9.17 45.49
CA SER A 830 1.69 -10.50 45.85
C SER A 830 2.29 -11.61 44.99
N LEU A 831 2.38 -11.40 43.67
CA LEU A 831 2.99 -12.36 42.76
C LEU A 831 4.50 -12.52 43.03
N ALA A 832 5.19 -11.40 43.28
CA ALA A 832 6.60 -11.42 43.66
C ALA A 832 6.82 -12.12 45.01
N GLY A 833 5.91 -11.93 45.97
CA GLY A 833 5.89 -12.62 47.26
C GLY A 833 5.73 -14.13 47.15
N SER A 834 4.96 -14.61 46.16
CA SER A 834 4.84 -16.03 45.80
C SER A 834 5.99 -16.55 44.92
N SER A 835 7.14 -15.86 44.89
CA SER A 835 8.33 -16.24 44.13
C SER A 835 8.18 -16.24 42.61
N PHE A 836 7.14 -15.61 42.04
CA PHE A 836 7.01 -15.39 40.60
C PHE A 836 7.73 -14.11 40.15
N ASP A 837 8.04 -13.99 38.86
CA ASP A 837 8.58 -12.73 38.31
C ASP A 837 7.51 -12.01 37.47
N PRO A 838 6.82 -10.99 38.03
CA PRO A 838 5.87 -10.16 37.31
C PRO A 838 6.55 -9.05 36.47
N TYR A 839 6.09 -8.85 35.24
CA TYR A 839 6.55 -7.83 34.31
C TYR A 839 5.36 -7.08 33.71
N LEU A 840 5.18 -5.82 34.12
CA LEU A 840 4.19 -4.94 33.50
C LEU A 840 4.71 -4.45 32.14
N THR A 841 3.92 -4.62 31.08
CA THR A 841 4.34 -4.27 29.72
C THR A 841 3.15 -3.90 28.83
N SER A 842 3.45 -3.46 27.61
CA SER A 842 2.48 -3.22 26.57
C SER A 842 2.60 -4.29 25.48
N VAL A 843 1.47 -4.75 24.97
CA VAL A 843 1.38 -5.74 23.88
C VAL A 843 0.81 -5.07 22.64
N GLY A 844 1.39 -5.31 21.47
CA GLY A 844 1.03 -4.65 20.21
C GLY A 844 1.81 -3.37 19.93
N GLY A 845 2.97 -3.22 20.56
CA GLY A 845 3.87 -2.08 20.36
C GLY A 845 4.65 -2.15 19.05
N SER A 846 5.49 -1.13 18.83
CA SER A 846 6.34 -1.02 17.64
C SER A 846 7.33 -2.18 17.51
N GLY A 847 7.72 -2.49 16.28
CA GLY A 847 8.67 -3.56 15.98
C GLY A 847 10.13 -3.19 16.27
N LEU A 848 11.02 -3.62 15.38
CA LEU A 848 12.42 -3.22 15.32
C LEU A 848 12.56 -1.70 15.53
N GLY A 849 13.53 -1.29 16.34
CA GLY A 849 13.92 0.09 16.55
C GLY A 849 15.40 0.33 16.28
N ILE A 850 15.74 1.49 15.74
CA ILE A 850 17.12 1.94 15.55
C ILE A 850 17.26 3.38 16.04
N LEU A 851 18.17 3.61 16.96
CA LEU A 851 18.57 4.93 17.41
C LEU A 851 19.76 5.37 16.55
N SER A 852 19.51 6.32 15.65
CA SER A 852 20.57 6.99 14.90
C SER A 852 21.05 8.22 15.68
N PRO A 853 22.32 8.31 16.09
CA PRO A 853 22.80 9.48 16.80
C PRO A 853 22.89 10.67 15.85
N HIS A 854 21.98 11.64 15.99
CA HIS A 854 22.24 13.00 15.53
C HIS A 854 23.08 13.72 16.58
N GLN A 855 24.22 14.26 16.11
CA GLN A 855 25.14 15.10 16.86
C GLN A 855 24.39 16.21 17.62
N LYS A 856 24.54 16.24 18.94
CA LYS A 856 24.80 17.52 19.62
C LYS A 856 26.22 17.90 19.20
N LYS A 857 26.35 18.98 18.41
CA LYS A 857 27.65 19.51 18.00
C LYS A 857 28.38 20.28 19.10
N ASP A 858 27.81 20.33 20.30
CA ASP A 858 28.41 20.96 21.47
C ASP A 858 28.16 20.08 22.69
N GLU A 859 29.20 19.92 23.51
CA GLU A 859 29.31 19.17 24.77
C GLU A 859 30.12 17.85 24.64
N ARG A 860 31.38 17.91 25.11
CA ARG A 860 32.14 16.72 25.51
C ARG A 860 31.30 15.96 26.55
N ALA A 861 30.71 14.83 26.16
CA ALA A 861 30.08 13.93 27.11
C ALA A 861 31.15 13.04 27.78
N PRO A 862 31.11 12.90 29.11
CA PRO A 862 32.04 12.10 29.91
C PRO A 862 31.63 10.61 29.87
N GLU A 863 32.61 9.69 29.81
CA GLU A 863 32.45 8.23 29.65
C GLU A 863 31.86 7.75 28.30
N SER A 864 32.38 6.65 27.77
CA SER A 864 31.85 6.08 26.51
C SER A 864 30.44 5.52 26.72
N TYR A 865 29.50 5.75 25.79
CA TYR A 865 28.13 5.19 25.83
C TYR A 865 28.13 3.67 26.09
N ARG A 866 29.16 2.97 25.61
CA ARG A 866 29.41 1.56 25.89
C ARG A 866 29.52 1.23 27.38
N GLN A 867 30.23 2.04 28.17
CA GLN A 867 30.39 1.84 29.62
C GLN A 867 29.07 2.08 30.35
N MET A 868 28.34 3.15 29.98
CA MET A 868 27.02 3.46 30.54
C MET A 868 25.97 2.37 30.22
N PHE A 869 25.96 1.88 28.97
CA PHE A 869 25.07 0.79 28.56
C PHE A 869 25.36 -0.51 29.32
N ALA A 870 26.64 -0.81 29.56
CA ALA A 870 27.05 -2.01 30.27
C ALA A 870 26.73 -1.95 31.78
N SER A 871 26.79 -0.77 32.40
CA SER A 871 26.58 -0.59 33.85
C SER A 871 25.12 -0.33 34.26
N MET A 872 24.23 -0.03 33.31
CA MET A 872 22.82 0.27 33.60
C MET A 872 22.10 -0.91 34.29
N ASN A 873 21.14 -0.64 35.17
CA ASN A 873 20.26 -1.67 35.72
C ASN A 873 19.17 -2.05 34.68
N ILE A 874 18.76 -3.32 34.61
CA ILE A 874 17.72 -3.79 33.69
C ILE A 874 16.40 -3.01 33.87
N GLY A 875 16.01 -2.70 35.11
CA GLY A 875 14.76 -1.98 35.39
C GLY A 875 14.74 -0.52 34.88
N THR A 876 15.91 0.10 34.75
CA THR A 876 16.08 1.47 34.24
C THR A 876 16.60 1.52 32.81
N LEU A 877 16.85 0.36 32.18
CA LEU A 877 17.46 0.26 30.87
C LEU A 877 16.59 0.86 29.77
N THR A 878 15.30 0.53 29.72
CA THR A 878 14.37 1.08 28.71
C THR A 878 14.23 2.61 28.86
N PRO A 879 13.89 3.17 30.04
CA PRO A 879 13.84 4.63 30.22
C PRO A 879 15.14 5.33 29.85
N TRP A 880 16.28 4.75 30.21
CA TRP A 880 17.59 5.30 29.84
C TRP A 880 17.81 5.27 28.33
N ALA A 881 17.55 4.14 27.66
CA ALA A 881 17.72 3.97 26.22
C ALA A 881 16.83 4.93 25.42
N GLU A 882 15.57 5.10 25.84
CA GLU A 882 14.64 6.09 25.26
C GLU A 882 15.12 7.53 25.47
N SER A 883 15.80 7.82 26.59
CA SER A 883 16.35 9.16 26.86
C SER A 883 17.59 9.50 26.03
N GLN A 884 18.27 8.52 25.43
CA GLN A 884 19.51 8.75 24.68
C GLN A 884 19.30 9.45 23.33
N GLY A 885 18.07 9.52 22.82
CA GLY A 885 17.78 10.22 21.59
C GLY A 885 16.46 9.79 20.97
N ARG A 886 16.40 9.79 19.64
CA ARG A 886 15.19 9.45 18.89
C ARG A 886 15.32 8.12 18.20
N TRP A 887 14.51 7.17 18.65
CA TRP A 887 14.36 5.88 18.01
C TRP A 887 13.48 5.98 16.76
N LEU A 888 13.94 5.36 15.69
CA LEU A 888 13.18 5.08 14.48
C LEU A 888 12.64 3.66 14.62
N TYR A 889 11.33 3.45 14.58
CA TYR A 889 10.75 2.11 14.64
C TYR A 889 10.08 1.71 13.33
N VAL A 890 9.83 0.41 13.16
CA VAL A 890 8.94 -0.16 12.14
C VAL A 890 7.48 0.16 12.44
#